data_AF-A0A946FJX3-F1
#
_entry.id   AF-A0A946FJX3-F1
#
_cell.length_a   1.000
_cell.length_b   1.000
_cell.length_c   1.000
_cell.angle_alpha   90.00
_cell.angle_beta   90.00
_cell.angle_gamma   90.00
#
_symmetry.space_group_name_H-M   'P 1'
#
loop_
_entity.id
_entity.type
_entity.pdbx_description
1 polymer ?
#
loop_
_entity_poly.entity_id
_entity_poly.type
_entity_poly.pdbx_seq_one_letter_code
_entity_poly.pdbx_strand_id
1 'polypeptide(L)'
;EPMALIRAILRRKVSNLKVVGSAHGIDVDLLCGAGAVSVSAESYVGFEQDFGMALPEFQTEDEAEPGIGAITTPEAYFDAVTTMAAQRKGWRVRRFGTFAPFTFGNIAIFHDLAPENWPGDAALEQRPLIAGLLGGRQLGALGDGSTDDTLLEDRSTAPAPLVMDADASQYAIVHAAAIHEQDLAVQGPPGTGKSQTIVNLIAAALHQGKRVLFVAEKAAALDVVAKRLESVGLGEFCMDLHGPGARREEVLADLKARIDASAGPGNAARLKQALDEANRLKTSLTAYANAINTEHGSLGLTVHDIIWKEQATRTIDLPTAIDDITLEGAAGITPYVVDEAHDLLNRIAAADQSFRADHGSPDAHPWRPIGETAIPQHQRQTLVRLAGAWRQALEALIETEAGWRGIGIDPPASPAALRAAVQGAAQLPAPDPDRDPAVDATLFTTLNTPEAQSKLREYLEAADHRTNALSVLATAFEDVEAAKAQNGLAPLAAALESLIGERPVSALNGIEQRRLAEAAAWDGVTDHARQFIQAIGVEEPGNSATAGALRRALAAAAILRDTPPAALLWRLAIAGDRDATAAVHRAMAERDVVLASKQQLETETGISLDHLGDAQAIANDQASCRAAGFMAGLFDSNFKAARLRARGAGCIAKDKATLVEAFGKALTCRKQETAFTNDPAHIRQLHSAFQGMDTDFDGLLAAATVGDAIRAAFGGFEPEAVYARQVLLGAENGRFADIRDAARGADFDTLQQAAEALKDAAPATPLADISDTMRQDAAHTAGFIQRVQEIGLRP
;
A
#
# COMPACT_ATOMS: atom_id res chain seq x y z
N GLU A 1 6.49 39.48 17.47
CA GLU A 1 7.66 40.20 18.03
C GLU A 1 7.24 41.56 18.60
N PRO A 2 7.79 41.99 19.75
CA PRO A 2 7.48 43.29 20.39
C PRO A 2 7.63 44.50 19.46
N MET A 3 8.62 44.47 18.56
CA MET A 3 8.87 45.53 17.58
C MET A 3 7.79 45.68 16.51
N ALA A 4 7.00 44.65 16.22
CA ALA A 4 5.88 44.76 15.28
C ALA A 4 4.71 45.55 15.90
N LEU A 5 4.49 45.38 17.21
CA LEU A 5 3.47 46.11 17.97
C LEU A 5 3.83 47.59 18.10
N ILE A 6 5.09 47.89 18.44
CA ILE A 6 5.63 49.26 18.51
C ILE A 6 5.48 49.96 17.16
N ARG A 7 5.85 49.28 16.06
CA ARG A 7 5.68 49.83 14.70
C ARG A 7 4.22 50.07 14.33
N ALA A 8 3.30 49.21 14.76
CA ALA A 8 1.86 49.40 14.53
C ALA A 8 1.30 50.60 15.31
N ILE A 9 1.76 50.81 16.55
CA ILE A 9 1.43 51.95 17.41
C ILE A 9 1.90 53.27 16.76
N LEU A 10 3.15 53.30 16.30
CA LEU A 10 3.74 54.46 15.64
C LEU A 10 3.03 54.79 14.31
N ARG A 11 2.78 53.78 13.47
CA ARG A 11 2.05 53.95 12.21
C ARG A 11 0.65 54.52 12.39
N ARG A 12 -0.02 54.18 13.50
CA ARG A 12 -1.35 54.68 13.82
C ARG A 12 -1.34 56.02 14.57
N LYS A 13 -0.16 56.61 14.78
CA LYS A 13 0.04 57.84 15.57
C LYS A 13 -0.70 57.77 16.92
N VAL A 14 -0.70 56.60 17.55
CA VAL A 14 -1.40 56.42 18.82
C VAL A 14 -0.58 57.11 19.89
N SER A 15 -1.09 58.24 20.36
CA SER A 15 -0.57 58.97 21.52
C SER A 15 -1.23 58.46 22.81
N ASN A 16 -0.63 58.78 23.95
CA ASN A 16 -1.17 58.52 25.29
C ASN A 16 -1.22 57.03 25.70
N LEU A 17 -0.26 56.23 25.22
CA LEU A 17 -0.13 54.86 25.68
C LEU A 17 0.49 54.80 27.07
N LYS A 18 -0.03 53.87 27.88
CA LYS A 18 0.45 53.59 29.24
C LYS A 18 1.09 52.21 29.24
N VAL A 19 2.37 52.14 29.58
CA VAL A 19 3.08 50.85 29.67
C VAL A 19 2.69 50.19 31.00
N VAL A 20 2.19 48.95 30.93
CA VAL A 20 1.79 48.14 32.09
C VAL A 20 2.65 46.87 32.11
N GLY A 21 3.72 46.88 32.89
CA GLY A 21 4.67 45.76 33.03
C GLY A 21 6.11 46.13 32.68
N SER A 22 7.03 45.19 32.83
CA SER A 22 8.45 45.38 32.48
C SER A 22 8.67 45.21 30.98
N ALA A 23 9.27 46.22 30.35
CA ALA A 23 9.72 46.18 28.96
C ALA A 23 11.22 46.49 28.91
N HIS A 24 11.93 45.94 27.92
CA HIS A 24 13.35 46.26 27.71
C HIS A 24 13.51 47.78 27.45
N GLY A 25 14.46 48.43 28.13
CA GLY A 25 14.58 49.90 28.14
C GLY A 25 14.64 50.57 26.76
N ILE A 26 15.23 49.90 25.76
CA ILE A 26 15.27 50.40 24.37
C ILE A 26 13.88 50.59 23.75
N ASP A 27 12.91 49.74 24.09
CA ASP A 27 11.56 49.75 23.50
C ASP A 27 10.71 50.89 24.06
N VAL A 28 10.90 51.23 25.35
CA VAL A 28 10.18 52.31 26.03
C VAL A 28 10.75 53.67 25.63
N ASP A 29 12.07 53.79 25.52
CA ASP A 29 12.73 55.03 25.09
C ASP A 29 12.32 55.42 23.66
N LEU A 30 12.18 54.44 22.76
CA LEU A 30 11.68 54.65 21.40
C LEU A 30 10.24 55.15 21.36
N LEU A 31 9.36 54.61 22.22
CA LEU A 31 7.96 55.04 22.31
C LEU A 31 7.79 56.41 22.99
N CYS A 32 8.64 56.73 23.97
CA CYS A 32 8.70 58.04 24.62
C CYS A 32 9.26 59.10 23.64
N GLY A 33 10.35 58.82 22.95
CA GLY A 33 10.95 59.72 21.95
C GLY A 33 10.01 60.01 20.77
N ALA A 34 9.11 59.08 20.47
CA ALA A 34 8.06 59.24 19.46
C ALA A 34 6.82 60.03 19.93
N GLY A 35 6.75 60.41 21.21
CA GLY A 35 5.55 61.02 21.82
C GLY A 35 4.35 60.07 21.94
N ALA A 36 4.55 58.77 21.78
CA ALA A 36 3.49 57.76 21.82
C ALA A 36 3.14 57.33 23.25
N VAL A 37 4.13 57.29 24.15
CA VAL A 37 3.96 57.00 25.58
C VAL A 37 4.08 58.29 26.38
N SER A 38 3.03 58.64 27.12
CA SER A 38 3.01 59.81 28.00
C SER A 38 3.50 59.50 29.41
N VAL A 39 3.41 58.23 29.85
CA VAL A 39 3.75 57.81 31.22
C VAL A 39 4.46 56.45 31.20
N SER A 40 5.69 56.41 31.73
CA SER A 40 6.43 55.18 32.05
C SER A 40 6.36 54.93 33.56
N ALA A 41 5.76 53.80 33.96
CA ALA A 41 5.40 53.53 35.35
C ALA A 41 6.48 52.75 36.14
N GLU A 42 7.76 52.93 35.85
CA GLU A 42 8.83 52.43 36.74
C GLU A 42 9.38 53.56 37.62
N SER A 43 8.62 53.86 38.69
CA SER A 43 9.15 54.33 40.00
C SER A 43 8.07 54.73 41.01
N TYR A 44 6.79 54.72 40.63
CA TYR A 44 5.70 55.19 41.51
C TYR A 44 4.96 54.07 42.24
N VAL A 45 4.57 53.02 41.50
CA VAL A 45 3.74 51.91 42.03
C VAL A 45 4.52 51.00 42.97
N GLY A 46 5.80 50.75 42.69
CA GLY A 46 6.67 49.96 43.57
C GLY A 46 6.93 50.65 44.92
N PHE A 47 7.06 51.98 44.93
CA PHE A 47 7.30 52.72 46.17
C PHE A 47 6.08 52.70 47.11
N GLU A 48 4.87 52.82 46.55
CA GLU A 48 3.64 52.71 47.34
C GLU A 48 3.41 51.28 47.85
N GLN A 49 3.69 50.26 47.04
CA GLN A 49 3.58 48.85 47.45
C GLN A 49 4.61 48.46 48.52
N ASP A 50 5.87 48.89 48.36
CA ASP A 50 6.97 48.51 49.26
C ASP A 50 6.96 49.28 50.58
N PHE A 51 6.47 50.53 50.56
CA PHE A 51 6.53 51.43 51.72
C PHE A 51 5.18 51.97 52.18
N GLY A 52 4.07 51.59 51.55
CA GLY A 52 2.72 52.02 51.94
C GLY A 52 2.51 53.54 51.87
N MET A 53 3.29 54.23 51.05
CA MET A 53 3.28 55.69 50.91
C MET A 53 3.08 56.07 49.44
N ALA A 54 1.91 56.61 49.11
CA ALA A 54 1.65 57.15 47.78
C ALA A 54 2.37 58.50 47.65
N LEU A 55 3.38 58.59 46.79
CA LEU A 55 4.04 59.87 46.50
C LEU A 55 2.99 60.90 45.99
N PRO A 56 3.26 62.21 46.02
CA PRO A 56 2.37 63.18 45.42
C PRO A 56 2.38 63.03 43.89
N GLU A 57 1.36 63.50 43.19
CA GLU A 57 1.33 63.51 41.72
C GLU A 57 1.91 64.83 41.20
N PHE A 58 2.81 64.76 40.21
CA PHE A 58 3.39 65.95 39.58
C PHE A 58 2.62 66.26 38.30
N GLN A 59 2.04 67.45 38.21
CA GLN A 59 1.27 67.88 37.04
C GLN A 59 2.03 68.97 36.30
N THR A 60 1.97 68.97 34.97
CA THR A 60 2.51 70.10 34.20
C THR A 60 1.56 71.30 34.29
N GLU A 61 2.07 72.53 34.10
CA GLU A 61 1.24 73.75 34.20
C GLU A 61 0.02 73.74 33.27
N ASP A 62 0.12 73.05 32.13
CA ASP A 62 -0.96 72.91 31.15
C ASP A 62 -2.06 71.91 31.58
N GLU A 63 -1.79 71.06 32.58
CA GLU A 63 -2.68 69.97 33.03
C GLU A 63 -3.42 70.28 34.34
N ALA A 64 -3.08 71.39 35.02
CA ALA A 64 -3.59 71.69 36.36
C ALA A 64 -5.00 72.32 36.34
N GLU A 65 -5.97 71.72 37.04
CA GLU A 65 -7.31 72.30 37.21
C GLU A 65 -7.29 73.52 38.18
N PRO A 66 -7.81 74.70 37.78
CA PRO A 66 -7.78 75.88 38.63
C PRO A 66 -8.64 75.71 39.88
N GLY A 67 -8.01 75.80 41.06
CA GLY A 67 -8.69 75.81 42.37
C GLY A 67 -8.51 74.55 43.21
N ILE A 68 -7.85 73.51 42.68
CA ILE A 68 -7.38 72.35 43.43
C ILE A 68 -5.85 72.48 43.53
N GLY A 69 -5.27 72.28 44.72
CA GLY A 69 -3.84 72.48 44.96
C GLY A 69 -2.94 71.50 44.21
N ALA A 70 -2.80 71.68 42.89
CA ALA A 70 -1.93 70.90 42.02
C ALA A 70 -0.46 71.27 42.22
N ILE A 71 0.42 70.27 42.27
CA ILE A 71 1.86 70.46 42.37
C ILE A 71 2.43 70.59 40.96
N THR A 72 2.77 71.82 40.58
CA THR A 72 3.24 72.15 39.22
C THR A 72 4.72 72.49 39.12
N THR A 73 5.41 72.65 40.26
CA THR A 73 6.84 72.99 40.29
C THR A 73 7.66 71.91 40.99
N PRO A 74 8.85 71.55 40.46
CA PRO A 74 9.71 70.52 41.07
C PRO A 74 9.98 70.78 42.56
N GLU A 75 10.06 72.06 42.95
CA GLU A 75 10.25 72.52 44.31
C GLU A 75 9.06 72.16 45.21
N ALA A 76 7.83 72.45 44.77
CA ALA A 76 6.62 72.08 45.52
C ALA A 76 6.49 70.55 45.65
N TYR A 77 6.92 69.80 44.63
CA TYR A 77 6.96 68.34 44.67
C TYR A 77 7.96 67.83 45.69
N PHE A 78 9.18 68.35 45.69
CA PHE A 78 10.18 67.95 46.67
C PHE A 78 9.76 68.30 48.10
N ASP A 79 9.06 69.40 48.32
CA ASP A 79 8.57 69.78 49.65
C ASP A 79 7.46 68.84 50.13
N ALA A 80 6.55 68.44 49.25
CA ALA A 80 5.53 67.44 49.55
C ALA A 80 6.15 66.06 49.87
N VAL A 81 7.10 65.59 49.05
CA VAL A 81 7.83 64.33 49.29
C VAL A 81 8.67 64.40 50.57
N THR A 82 9.25 65.57 50.89
CA THR A 82 10.03 65.76 52.13
C THR A 82 9.13 65.65 53.35
N THR A 83 7.93 66.22 53.29
CA THR A 83 6.92 66.12 54.36
C THR A 83 6.49 64.66 54.59
N MET A 84 6.32 63.90 53.51
CA MET A 84 6.03 62.47 53.60
C MET A 84 7.19 61.66 54.17
N ALA A 85 8.41 61.89 53.68
CA ALA A 85 9.60 61.19 54.15
C ALA A 85 9.87 61.44 55.64
N ALA A 86 9.50 62.61 56.18
CA ALA A 86 9.62 62.93 57.61
C ALA A 86 8.78 62.02 58.52
N GLN A 87 7.74 61.37 57.99
CA GLN A 87 6.93 60.39 58.74
C GLN A 87 7.67 59.08 59.02
N ARG A 88 8.82 58.85 58.36
CA ARG A 88 9.65 57.64 58.49
C ARG A 88 11.00 57.98 59.10
N LYS A 89 11.29 57.43 60.27
CA LYS A 89 12.55 57.69 61.00
C LYS A 89 13.76 57.23 60.16
N GLY A 90 14.69 58.14 59.91
CA GLY A 90 15.94 57.88 59.17
C GLY A 90 15.90 58.19 57.67
N TRP A 91 14.77 58.67 57.14
CA TRP A 91 14.62 59.01 55.73
C TRP A 91 14.97 60.48 55.48
N ARG A 92 15.63 60.77 54.33
CA ARG A 92 15.94 62.14 53.89
C ARG A 92 15.85 62.22 52.37
N VAL A 93 15.14 63.24 51.88
CA VAL A 93 15.13 63.56 50.45
C VAL A 93 16.47 64.20 50.07
N ARG A 94 17.14 63.65 49.05
CA ARG A 94 18.37 64.21 48.49
C ARG A 94 18.06 64.84 47.13
N ARG A 95 18.48 66.09 46.94
CA ARG A 95 18.35 66.79 45.66
C ARG A 95 19.65 66.63 44.87
N PHE A 96 19.57 66.01 43.70
CA PHE A 96 20.64 65.98 42.71
C PHE A 96 20.05 65.86 41.31
N GLY A 97 20.75 66.38 40.30
CA GLY A 97 20.42 66.20 38.89
C GLY A 97 21.52 65.42 38.18
N THR A 98 21.13 64.57 37.23
CA THR A 98 22.07 63.81 36.41
C THR A 98 22.00 64.30 34.97
N PHE A 99 23.14 64.68 34.42
CA PHE A 99 23.29 65.01 33.00
C PHE A 99 24.03 63.86 32.31
N ALA A 100 23.47 63.33 31.23
CA ALA A 100 24.09 62.27 30.42
C ALA A 100 23.99 62.63 28.94
N PRO A 101 25.07 62.44 28.15
CA PRO A 101 25.01 62.59 26.70
C PRO A 101 24.37 61.34 26.09
N PHE A 102 23.20 61.50 25.47
CA PHE A 102 22.58 60.46 24.67
C PHE A 102 23.04 60.60 23.20
N THR A 103 23.65 59.56 22.63
CA THR A 103 24.01 59.54 21.20
C THR A 103 22.80 59.08 20.38
N PHE A 104 22.22 60.00 19.62
CA PHE A 104 20.94 59.86 18.91
C PHE A 104 21.03 59.16 17.54
N GLY A 105 21.96 58.22 17.33
CA GLY A 105 22.12 57.55 16.02
C GLY A 105 20.84 56.86 15.51
N ASN A 106 20.01 56.35 16.43
CA ASN A 106 18.77 55.66 16.09
C ASN A 106 17.58 56.59 15.82
N ILE A 107 17.68 57.89 16.13
CA ILE A 107 16.61 58.86 15.82
C ILE A 107 16.44 59.04 14.31
N ALA A 108 17.52 58.95 13.53
CA ALA A 108 17.43 59.00 12.07
C ALA A 108 16.58 57.84 11.52
N ILE A 109 16.81 56.62 12.02
CA ILE A 109 16.01 55.43 11.66
C ILE A 109 14.53 55.64 12.05
N PHE A 110 14.26 56.26 13.20
CA PHE A 110 12.91 56.59 13.62
C PHE A 110 12.24 57.56 12.66
N HIS A 111 12.93 58.63 12.23
CA HIS A 111 12.42 59.55 11.23
C HIS A 111 12.18 58.87 9.88
N ASP A 112 13.06 57.96 9.45
CA ASP A 112 12.88 57.19 8.20
C ASP A 112 11.66 56.26 8.25
N LEU A 113 11.18 55.88 9.43
CA LEU A 113 9.98 55.07 9.62
C LEU A 113 8.67 55.88 9.66
N ALA A 114 8.75 57.22 9.65
CA ALA A 114 7.56 58.06 9.62
C ALA A 114 6.90 57.97 8.22
N PRO A 115 5.61 57.58 8.11
CA PRO A 115 4.94 57.44 6.80
C PRO A 115 4.94 58.71 5.96
N GLU A 116 5.06 59.87 6.60
CA GLU A 116 5.17 61.20 6.00
C GLU A 116 6.43 61.38 5.14
N ASN A 117 7.49 60.63 5.45
CA ASN A 117 8.79 60.68 4.77
C ASN A 117 8.90 59.67 3.62
N TRP A 118 7.88 58.82 3.40
CA TRP A 118 7.91 57.82 2.34
C TRP A 118 7.44 58.40 1.01
N PRO A 119 8.08 58.06 -0.12
CA PRO A 119 7.58 58.41 -1.45
C PRO A 119 6.19 57.78 -1.66
N GLY A 120 5.26 58.53 -2.26
CA GLY A 120 3.85 58.12 -2.38
C GLY A 120 3.60 56.82 -3.16
N ASP A 121 4.54 56.42 -4.03
CA ASP A 121 4.55 55.18 -4.82
C ASP A 121 5.44 54.07 -4.20
N ALA A 122 6.13 54.35 -3.10
CA ALA A 122 7.09 53.45 -2.45
C ALA A 122 6.87 53.31 -0.94
N ALA A 123 5.62 53.47 -0.48
CA ALA A 123 5.25 53.26 0.90
C ALA A 123 5.65 51.84 1.37
N LEU A 124 6.38 51.75 2.50
CA LEU A 124 7.02 50.51 2.95
C LEU A 124 6.01 49.38 3.24
N GLU A 125 4.80 49.73 3.64
CA GLU A 125 3.67 48.81 3.88
C GLU A 125 3.05 48.24 2.61
N GLN A 126 3.25 48.87 1.45
CA GLN A 126 2.75 48.39 0.16
C GLN A 126 3.72 47.40 -0.49
N ARG A 127 4.96 47.31 0.00
CA ARG A 127 5.96 46.35 -0.50
C ARG A 127 5.66 44.95 0.02
N PRO A 128 5.35 43.96 -0.83
CA PRO A 128 4.92 42.63 -0.40
C PRO A 128 5.89 41.93 0.55
N LEU A 129 7.21 42.02 0.26
CA LEU A 129 8.27 41.44 1.11
C LEU A 129 8.25 42.05 2.52
N ILE A 130 8.20 43.38 2.62
CA ILE A 130 8.20 44.10 3.89
C ILE A 130 6.91 43.85 4.66
N ALA A 131 5.77 43.84 3.97
CA ALA A 131 4.47 43.52 4.57
C ALA A 131 4.42 42.09 5.11
N GLY A 132 5.02 41.11 4.41
CA GLY A 132 5.11 39.73 4.88
C GLY A 132 6.03 39.56 6.08
N LEU A 133 7.25 40.13 6.02
CA LEU A 133 8.22 40.11 7.13
C LEU A 133 7.65 40.75 8.40
N LEU A 134 6.95 41.88 8.29
CA LEU A 134 6.37 42.59 9.44
C LEU A 134 5.04 41.99 9.91
N GLY A 135 4.27 41.40 8.99
CA GLY A 135 2.94 40.84 9.25
C GLY A 135 2.95 39.42 9.81
N GLY A 136 4.13 38.77 9.95
CA GLY A 136 4.25 37.37 10.36
C GLY A 136 3.56 36.40 9.39
N ARG A 137 3.29 36.86 8.16
CA ARG A 137 2.74 36.02 7.10
C ARG A 137 3.91 35.24 6.54
N GLN A 138 3.77 33.92 6.42
CA GLN A 138 4.71 33.12 5.65
C GLN A 138 4.66 33.68 4.22
N LEU A 139 5.66 34.49 3.88
CA LEU A 139 5.90 34.94 2.50
C LEU A 139 5.96 33.66 1.68
N GLY A 140 5.22 33.61 0.56
CA GLY A 140 5.14 32.43 -0.29
C GLY A 140 6.54 31.84 -0.42
N ALA A 141 6.73 30.69 0.21
CA ALA A 141 8.04 30.14 0.42
C ALA A 141 8.63 29.84 -0.97
N LEU A 142 9.82 30.38 -1.25
CA LEU A 142 10.82 29.48 -1.82
C LEU A 142 10.97 28.41 -0.75
N GLY A 143 10.46 27.21 -1.05
CA GLY A 143 10.02 26.17 -0.12
C GLY A 143 10.77 26.06 1.21
N ASP A 144 10.00 25.77 2.25
CA ASP A 144 10.48 25.32 3.56
C ASP A 144 11.43 24.13 3.37
N GLY A 145 12.75 24.37 3.41
CA GLY A 145 13.78 23.33 3.54
C GLY A 145 13.95 22.30 2.40
N SER A 146 13.05 22.22 1.42
CA SER A 146 13.27 21.49 0.17
C SER A 146 13.48 22.53 -0.93
N THR A 147 14.73 22.72 -1.35
CA THR A 147 15.02 23.19 -2.70
C THR A 147 14.31 22.24 -3.65
N ASP A 148 13.11 22.63 -4.06
CA ASP A 148 12.39 21.95 -5.12
C ASP A 148 13.31 22.01 -6.35
N ASP A 149 13.71 20.83 -6.85
CA ASP A 149 14.52 20.68 -8.06
C ASP A 149 13.88 21.42 -9.24
N THR A 150 12.59 21.76 -9.14
CA THR A 150 11.81 22.56 -10.10
C THR A 150 12.42 23.92 -10.43
N LEU A 151 13.15 24.58 -9.51
CA LEU A 151 13.86 25.84 -9.84
C LEU A 151 15.13 25.62 -10.68
N LEU A 152 15.67 24.41 -10.69
CA LEU A 152 16.77 23.97 -11.56
C LEU A 152 16.26 23.33 -12.86
N GLU A 153 14.97 22.98 -12.93
CA GLU A 153 14.33 22.39 -14.10
C GLU A 153 13.95 23.40 -15.18
N ASP A 154 13.89 24.71 -14.89
CA ASP A 154 13.80 25.74 -15.93
C ASP A 154 15.12 25.88 -16.69
N ARG A 155 15.44 24.85 -17.48
CA ARG A 155 16.59 24.76 -18.38
C ARG A 155 16.50 25.73 -19.55
N SER A 156 15.44 26.56 -19.63
CA SER A 156 15.24 27.54 -20.70
C SER A 156 15.94 28.87 -20.44
N THR A 157 16.32 29.16 -19.19
CA THR A 157 17.03 30.38 -18.81
C THR A 157 18.54 30.15 -18.67
N ALA A 158 19.34 31.16 -19.01
CA ALA A 158 20.79 31.06 -18.92
C ALA A 158 21.22 30.91 -17.45
N PRO A 159 22.10 29.94 -17.12
CA PRO A 159 22.50 29.71 -15.74
C PRO A 159 23.19 30.94 -15.13
N ALA A 160 22.92 31.23 -13.86
CA ALA A 160 23.57 32.32 -13.15
C ALA A 160 25.09 32.05 -13.06
N PRO A 161 25.95 33.02 -13.43
CA PRO A 161 27.39 32.83 -13.31
C PRO A 161 27.78 32.83 -11.83
N LEU A 162 28.56 31.83 -11.43
CA LEU A 162 29.15 31.74 -10.10
C LEU A 162 30.63 32.13 -10.16
N VAL A 163 31.06 32.95 -9.20
CA VAL A 163 32.47 33.37 -9.03
C VAL A 163 33.12 32.74 -7.79
N MET A 164 32.31 32.16 -6.92
CA MET A 164 32.70 31.34 -5.77
C MET A 164 31.87 30.06 -5.77
N ASP A 165 32.31 29.04 -5.03
CA ASP A 165 31.55 27.81 -4.86
C ASP A 165 30.12 28.09 -4.38
N ALA A 166 29.17 27.24 -4.73
CA ALA A 166 27.81 27.32 -4.22
C ALA A 166 27.22 25.92 -4.13
N ASP A 167 26.54 25.62 -3.03
CA ASP A 167 25.63 24.47 -2.98
C ASP A 167 24.32 24.76 -3.73
N ALA A 168 23.46 23.74 -3.86
CA ALA A 168 22.20 23.86 -4.59
C ALA A 168 21.28 24.98 -4.04
N SER A 169 21.22 25.14 -2.71
CA SER A 169 20.40 26.17 -2.06
C SER A 169 20.94 27.57 -2.31
N GLN A 170 22.25 27.75 -2.23
CA GLN A 170 22.92 29.01 -2.51
C GLN A 170 22.79 29.40 -3.99
N TYR A 171 22.90 28.42 -4.91
CA TYR A 171 22.67 28.64 -6.34
C TYR A 171 21.22 29.04 -6.63
N ALA A 172 20.23 28.36 -6.02
CA ALA A 172 18.82 28.72 -6.18
C ALA A 172 18.53 30.15 -5.72
N ILE A 173 19.11 30.60 -4.61
CA ILE A 173 19.01 32.00 -4.14
C ILE A 173 19.58 32.96 -5.19
N VAL A 174 20.78 32.68 -5.71
CA VAL A 174 21.43 33.52 -6.72
C VAL A 174 20.59 33.57 -8.00
N HIS A 175 20.06 32.43 -8.44
CA HIS A 175 19.20 32.32 -9.61
C HIS A 175 17.90 33.12 -9.44
N ALA A 176 17.19 32.92 -8.33
CA ALA A 176 15.93 33.61 -8.04
C ALA A 176 16.11 35.15 -7.97
N ALA A 177 17.10 35.63 -7.21
CA ALA A 177 17.29 37.08 -7.04
C ALA A 177 17.97 37.74 -8.25
N ALA A 178 19.04 37.17 -8.80
CA ALA A 178 19.73 37.81 -9.91
C ALA A 178 18.97 37.60 -11.22
N ILE A 179 18.65 36.36 -11.60
CA ILE A 179 18.12 36.01 -12.93
C ILE A 179 16.62 36.32 -13.03
N HIS A 180 15.84 35.93 -12.03
CA HIS A 180 14.38 36.14 -12.03
C HIS A 180 13.94 37.45 -11.36
N GLU A 181 14.88 38.24 -10.85
CA GLU A 181 14.61 39.54 -10.21
C GLU A 181 13.63 39.44 -9.03
N GLN A 182 13.62 38.31 -8.32
CA GLN A 182 12.69 38.07 -7.22
C GLN A 182 13.19 38.72 -5.92
N ASP A 183 12.29 39.43 -5.25
CA ASP A 183 12.49 39.93 -3.89
C ASP A 183 12.46 38.75 -2.89
N LEU A 184 13.54 38.54 -2.15
CA LEU A 184 13.68 37.39 -1.25
C LEU A 184 14.34 37.73 0.09
N ALA A 185 13.94 36.99 1.13
CA ALA A 185 14.55 37.04 2.46
C ALA A 185 15.20 35.68 2.75
N VAL A 186 16.51 35.68 3.01
CA VAL A 186 17.29 34.46 3.25
C VAL A 186 17.78 34.44 4.68
N GLN A 187 17.50 33.35 5.38
CA GLN A 187 18.04 33.08 6.71
C GLN A 187 18.96 31.87 6.68
N GLY A 188 20.13 31.98 7.31
CA GLY A 188 21.10 30.89 7.37
C GLY A 188 21.86 30.88 8.70
N PRO A 189 22.05 29.70 9.33
CA PRO A 189 22.90 29.55 10.52
C PRO A 189 24.31 30.16 10.36
N PRO A 190 25.02 30.49 11.46
CA PRO A 190 26.42 30.91 11.36
C PRO A 190 27.27 29.82 10.67
N GLY A 191 28.17 30.21 9.77
CA GLY A 191 29.04 29.28 9.03
C GLY A 191 28.49 28.78 7.68
N THR A 192 27.22 29.03 7.32
CA THR A 192 26.61 28.51 6.07
C THR A 192 26.92 29.32 4.81
N GLY A 193 28.09 29.97 4.73
CA GLY A 193 28.51 30.65 3.51
C GLY A 193 27.73 31.91 3.11
N LYS A 194 26.96 32.56 4.01
CA LYS A 194 26.17 33.77 3.68
C LYS A 194 26.92 34.83 2.87
N SER A 195 28.14 35.20 3.30
CA SER A 195 28.97 36.17 2.57
C SER A 195 29.39 35.69 1.18
N GLN A 196 29.56 34.38 1.00
CA GLN A 196 29.88 33.76 -0.29
C GLN A 196 28.67 33.78 -1.23
N THR A 197 27.47 33.51 -0.71
CA THR A 197 26.21 33.67 -1.46
C THR A 197 25.98 35.12 -1.89
N ILE A 198 26.25 36.09 -1.01
CA ILE A 198 26.15 37.53 -1.33
C ILE A 198 27.11 37.89 -2.48
N VAL A 199 28.35 37.41 -2.44
CA VAL A 199 29.35 37.68 -3.49
C VAL A 199 28.90 37.12 -4.84
N ASN A 200 28.42 35.87 -4.87
CA ASN A 200 27.87 35.26 -6.08
C ASN A 200 26.65 36.03 -6.60
N LEU A 201 25.76 36.49 -5.71
CA LEU A 201 24.60 37.28 -6.09
C LEU A 201 24.98 38.63 -6.72
N ILE A 202 25.93 39.35 -6.11
CA ILE A 202 26.45 40.61 -6.63
C ILE A 202 27.09 40.38 -8.01
N ALA A 203 27.93 39.35 -8.15
CA ALA A 203 28.59 39.02 -9.41
C ALA A 203 27.57 38.68 -10.52
N ALA A 204 26.55 37.89 -10.22
CA ALA A 204 25.49 37.55 -11.17
C ALA A 204 24.66 38.79 -11.58
N ALA A 205 24.37 39.70 -10.65
CA ALA A 205 23.69 40.96 -10.96
C ALA A 205 24.56 41.89 -11.83
N LEU A 206 25.86 41.99 -11.53
CA LEU A 206 26.83 42.74 -12.34
C LEU A 206 26.93 42.18 -13.76
N HIS A 207 26.92 40.84 -13.91
CA HIS A 207 26.93 40.19 -15.21
C HIS A 207 25.72 40.57 -16.08
N GLN A 208 24.57 40.84 -15.45
CA GLN A 208 23.37 41.34 -16.12
C GLN A 208 23.38 42.86 -16.36
N GLY A 209 24.46 43.55 -16.02
CA GLY A 209 24.58 45.01 -16.15
C GLY A 209 23.81 45.79 -15.09
N LYS A 210 23.43 45.16 -13.96
CA LYS A 210 22.71 45.84 -12.88
C LYS A 210 23.65 46.64 -11.99
N ARG A 211 23.10 47.66 -11.32
CA ARG A 211 23.77 48.41 -10.25
C ARG A 211 23.30 47.86 -8.92
N VAL A 212 24.23 47.58 -8.02
CA VAL A 212 23.93 46.95 -6.72
C VAL A 212 24.33 47.87 -5.58
N LEU A 213 23.41 48.11 -4.65
CA LEU A 213 23.69 48.75 -3.36
C LEU A 213 23.63 47.68 -2.27
N PHE A 214 24.78 47.39 -1.64
CA PHE A 214 24.86 46.46 -0.52
C PHE A 214 24.90 47.24 0.79
N VAL A 215 23.97 46.93 1.70
CA VAL A 215 23.82 47.60 3.00
C VAL A 215 23.89 46.56 4.11
N ALA A 216 24.60 46.85 5.19
CA ALA A 216 24.69 46.00 6.38
C ALA A 216 24.77 46.83 7.66
N GLU A 217 24.29 46.28 8.78
CA GLU A 217 24.32 46.95 10.09
C GLU A 217 25.75 47.13 10.62
N LYS A 218 26.63 46.15 10.38
CA LYS A 218 28.00 46.12 10.91
C LYS A 218 29.01 46.32 9.80
N ALA A 219 29.94 47.25 9.99
CA ALA A 219 31.04 47.52 9.04
C ALA A 219 31.84 46.25 8.67
N ALA A 220 32.08 45.36 9.64
CA ALA A 220 32.78 44.11 9.40
C ALA A 220 32.12 43.21 8.33
N ALA A 221 30.79 43.27 8.17
CA ALA A 221 30.10 42.51 7.12
C ALA A 221 30.37 43.08 5.72
N LEU A 222 30.46 44.40 5.61
CA LEU A 222 30.84 45.10 4.37
C LEU A 222 32.28 44.75 3.99
N ASP A 223 33.22 44.86 4.95
CA ASP A 223 34.64 44.55 4.73
C ASP A 223 34.86 43.11 4.22
N VAL A 224 34.13 42.15 4.79
CA VAL A 224 34.24 40.74 4.40
C VAL A 224 33.77 40.52 2.97
N VAL A 225 32.66 41.14 2.57
CA VAL A 225 32.13 41.01 1.20
C VAL A 225 33.03 41.75 0.21
N ALA A 226 33.50 42.95 0.54
CA ALA A 226 34.42 43.73 -0.28
C ALA A 226 35.72 42.97 -0.57
N LYS A 227 36.36 42.41 0.48
CA LYS A 227 37.58 41.58 0.32
C LYS A 227 37.35 40.33 -0.54
N ARG A 228 36.17 39.73 -0.46
CA ARG A 228 35.83 38.56 -1.29
C ARG A 228 35.64 38.96 -2.75
N LEU A 229 34.94 40.06 -3.02
CA LEU A 229 34.80 40.60 -4.38
C LEU A 229 36.18 40.96 -4.97
N GLU A 230 37.06 41.56 -4.18
CA GLU A 230 38.45 41.81 -4.57
C GLU A 230 39.20 40.52 -4.90
N SER A 231 39.07 39.48 -4.07
CA SER A 231 39.73 38.19 -4.27
C SER A 231 39.32 37.46 -5.56
N VAL A 232 38.11 37.72 -6.07
CA VAL A 232 37.60 37.16 -7.34
C VAL A 232 37.78 38.13 -8.51
N GLY A 233 38.53 39.23 -8.32
CA GLY A 233 38.84 40.21 -9.36
C GLY A 233 37.71 41.20 -9.68
N LEU A 234 36.71 41.33 -8.80
CA LEU A 234 35.59 42.27 -8.95
C LEU A 234 35.74 43.54 -8.10
N GLY A 235 36.85 43.71 -7.37
CA GLY A 235 37.09 44.87 -6.50
C GLY A 235 37.04 46.23 -7.23
N GLU A 236 37.46 46.27 -8.49
CA GLU A 236 37.41 47.47 -9.34
C GLU A 236 35.97 47.94 -9.65
N PHE A 237 34.97 47.09 -9.43
CA PHE A 237 33.55 47.44 -9.54
C PHE A 237 32.91 47.83 -8.19
N CYS A 238 33.63 47.72 -7.07
CA CYS A 238 33.12 47.99 -5.73
C CYS A 238 33.58 49.35 -5.19
N MET A 239 32.65 50.29 -5.03
CA MET A 239 32.92 51.57 -4.35
C MET A 239 32.45 51.48 -2.89
N ASP A 240 33.38 51.57 -1.94
CA ASP A 240 33.06 51.62 -0.51
C ASP A 240 32.82 53.06 -0.05
N LEU A 241 31.70 53.29 0.63
CA LEU A 241 31.28 54.60 1.12
C LEU A 241 31.25 54.69 2.65
N HIS A 242 31.68 53.65 3.37
CA HIS A 242 31.61 53.59 4.83
C HIS A 242 32.98 53.83 5.51
N GLY A 243 33.03 54.78 6.46
CA GLY A 243 34.15 54.97 7.39
C GLY A 243 34.81 56.37 7.39
N PRO A 244 35.86 56.59 8.22
CA PRO A 244 36.61 57.86 8.31
C PRO A 244 37.36 58.26 7.02
N GLY A 245 37.38 57.39 6.02
CA GLY A 245 37.92 57.60 4.65
C GLY A 245 36.92 58.14 3.63
N ALA A 246 35.68 58.46 4.04
CA ALA A 246 34.72 59.17 3.19
C ALA A 246 35.07 60.67 3.02
N ARG A 247 36.36 61.00 2.98
CA ARG A 247 36.81 62.34 2.58
C ARG A 247 36.55 62.46 1.08
N ARG A 248 35.91 63.56 0.68
CA ARG A 248 35.54 63.83 -0.72
C ARG A 248 36.70 63.60 -1.70
N GLU A 249 37.93 63.89 -1.28
CA GLU A 249 39.16 63.71 -2.06
C GLU A 249 39.47 62.24 -2.37
N GLU A 250 39.31 61.35 -1.38
CA GLU A 250 39.56 59.90 -1.52
C GLU A 250 38.51 59.26 -2.44
N VAL A 251 37.24 59.64 -2.28
CA VAL A 251 36.15 59.18 -3.15
C VAL A 251 36.36 59.63 -4.61
N LEU A 252 36.78 60.89 -4.82
CA LEU A 252 37.06 61.39 -6.17
C LEU A 252 38.27 60.70 -6.82
N ALA A 253 39.30 60.39 -6.04
CA ALA A 253 40.47 59.66 -6.52
C ALA A 253 40.12 58.22 -6.93
N ASP A 254 39.33 57.52 -6.11
CA ASP A 254 38.85 56.17 -6.39
C ASP A 254 37.96 56.13 -7.64
N LEU A 255 37.04 57.09 -7.78
CA LEU A 255 36.19 57.21 -8.99
C LEU A 255 37.05 57.45 -10.24
N LYS A 256 38.06 58.33 -10.15
CA LYS A 256 38.97 58.61 -11.26
C LYS A 256 39.75 57.35 -11.68
N ALA A 257 40.29 56.61 -10.72
CA ALA A 257 41.03 55.37 -11.00
C ALA A 257 40.17 54.34 -11.76
N ARG A 258 38.90 54.19 -11.39
CA ARG A 258 37.97 53.25 -12.04
C ARG A 258 37.54 53.70 -13.44
N ILE A 259 37.39 55.01 -13.67
CA ILE A 259 37.11 55.55 -15.01
C ILE A 259 38.32 55.35 -15.94
N ASP A 260 39.53 55.55 -15.40
CA ASP A 260 40.78 55.43 -16.17
C ASP A 260 41.15 53.94 -16.42
N ALA A 261 40.65 53.01 -15.60
CA ALA A 261 40.75 51.56 -15.78
C ALA A 261 39.80 51.05 -16.90
N SER A 262 40.09 51.40 -18.15
CA SER A 262 39.40 50.81 -19.30
C SER A 262 39.86 49.36 -19.50
N ALA A 263 38.89 48.43 -19.56
CA ALA A 263 39.07 46.99 -19.65
C ALA A 263 40.15 46.59 -20.67
N GLY A 264 41.27 46.04 -20.17
CA GLY A 264 42.27 45.42 -21.01
C GLY A 264 41.65 44.27 -21.82
N PRO A 265 42.24 43.91 -22.99
CA PRO A 265 41.72 42.82 -23.82
C PRO A 265 41.82 41.50 -23.05
N GLY A 266 40.74 41.15 -22.35
CA GLY A 266 40.57 39.84 -21.75
C GLY A 266 40.72 38.80 -22.85
N ASN A 267 41.38 37.69 -22.53
CA ASN A 267 41.69 36.64 -23.49
C ASN A 267 40.42 35.83 -23.80
N ALA A 268 39.49 36.43 -24.55
CA ALA A 268 38.13 35.93 -24.80
C ALA A 268 38.12 34.50 -25.37
N ALA A 269 39.15 34.14 -26.15
CA ALA A 269 39.35 32.78 -26.64
C ALA A 269 39.56 31.76 -25.52
N ARG A 270 40.37 32.10 -24.50
CA ARG A 270 40.63 31.23 -23.35
C ARG A 270 39.40 31.09 -22.45
N LEU A 271 38.66 32.19 -22.25
CA LEU A 271 37.39 32.17 -21.52
C LEU A 271 36.35 31.27 -22.22
N LYS A 272 36.22 31.41 -23.55
CA LYS A 272 35.32 30.58 -24.34
C LYS A 272 35.67 29.09 -24.22
N GLN A 273 36.95 28.73 -24.35
CA GLN A 273 37.39 27.35 -24.22
C GLN A 273 37.10 26.77 -22.82
N ALA A 274 37.31 27.54 -21.75
CA ALA A 274 37.00 27.10 -20.39
C ALA A 274 35.49 26.90 -20.18
N LEU A 275 34.67 27.78 -20.74
CA LEU A 275 33.21 27.68 -20.68
C LEU A 275 32.69 26.47 -21.47
N ASP A 276 33.24 26.21 -22.66
CA ASP A 276 32.88 25.05 -23.48
C ASP A 276 33.20 23.73 -22.75
N GLU A 277 34.37 23.64 -22.10
CA GLU A 277 34.74 22.46 -21.31
C GLU A 277 33.86 22.30 -20.07
N ALA A 278 33.57 23.39 -19.34
CA ALA A 278 32.67 23.38 -18.20
C ALA A 278 31.25 22.92 -18.61
N ASN A 279 30.73 23.39 -19.74
CA ASN A 279 29.45 22.97 -20.28
C ASN A 279 29.45 21.48 -20.65
N ARG A 280 30.52 20.99 -21.28
CA ARG A 280 30.66 19.56 -21.61
C ARG A 280 30.64 18.69 -20.35
N LEU A 281 31.42 19.05 -19.33
CA LEU A 281 31.46 18.33 -18.05
C LEU A 281 30.09 18.36 -17.37
N LYS A 282 29.41 19.52 -17.35
CA LYS A 282 28.05 19.66 -16.83
C LYS A 282 27.09 18.70 -17.54
N THR A 283 27.09 18.69 -18.88
CA THR A 283 26.24 17.78 -19.66
C THR A 283 26.52 16.31 -19.31
N SER A 284 27.79 15.93 -19.16
CA SER A 284 28.16 14.56 -18.80
C SER A 284 27.67 14.16 -17.40
N LEU A 285 27.82 15.05 -16.41
CA LEU A 285 27.36 14.80 -15.04
C LEU A 285 25.83 14.74 -14.96
N THR A 286 25.14 15.64 -15.67
CA THR A 286 23.68 15.63 -15.77
C THR A 286 23.16 14.36 -16.45
N ALA A 287 23.84 13.87 -17.50
CA ALA A 287 23.45 12.63 -18.16
C ALA A 287 23.56 11.42 -17.22
N TYR A 288 24.65 11.34 -16.45
CA TYR A 288 24.82 10.30 -15.43
C TYR A 288 23.74 10.38 -14.34
N ALA A 289 23.48 11.57 -13.81
CA ALA A 289 22.44 11.79 -12.80
C ALA A 289 21.04 11.44 -13.31
N ASN A 290 20.71 11.76 -14.56
CA ASN A 290 19.42 11.36 -15.15
C ASN A 290 19.34 9.83 -15.31
N ALA A 291 20.41 9.21 -15.82
CA ALA A 291 20.43 7.77 -16.06
C ALA A 291 20.23 6.96 -14.76
N ILE A 292 20.88 7.37 -13.66
CA ILE A 292 20.75 6.67 -12.39
C ILE A 292 19.35 6.87 -11.76
N ASN A 293 18.69 7.99 -12.03
CA ASN A 293 17.34 8.29 -11.56
C ASN A 293 16.23 7.88 -12.54
N THR A 294 16.57 7.16 -13.61
CA THR A 294 15.56 6.64 -14.55
C THR A 294 14.93 5.37 -13.99
N GLU A 295 13.60 5.27 -14.06
CA GLU A 295 12.86 4.06 -13.70
C GLU A 295 13.20 2.89 -14.64
N HIS A 296 13.33 1.69 -14.08
CA HIS A 296 13.65 0.48 -14.83
C HIS A 296 12.67 -0.66 -14.53
N GLY A 297 12.04 -1.19 -15.59
CA GLY A 297 11.06 -2.27 -15.50
C GLY A 297 9.71 -1.83 -14.92
N SER A 298 8.89 -2.81 -14.52
CA SER A 298 7.52 -2.61 -14.03
C SER A 298 7.40 -2.43 -12.50
N LEU A 299 8.53 -2.41 -11.78
CA LEU A 299 8.57 -2.23 -10.32
C LEU A 299 8.49 -0.76 -9.88
N GLY A 300 8.61 0.20 -10.80
CA GLY A 300 8.68 1.62 -10.46
C GLY A 300 9.92 2.01 -9.65
N LEU A 301 11.00 1.24 -9.77
CA LEU A 301 12.27 1.50 -9.09
C LEU A 301 13.24 2.18 -10.05
N THR A 302 13.98 3.16 -9.55
CA THR A 302 15.08 3.76 -10.30
C THR A 302 16.29 2.84 -10.35
N VAL A 303 17.19 3.04 -11.32
CA VAL A 303 18.48 2.33 -11.36
C VAL A 303 19.26 2.51 -10.04
N HIS A 304 19.19 3.70 -9.46
CA HIS A 304 19.71 4.00 -8.14
C HIS A 304 19.13 3.06 -7.07
N ASP A 305 17.81 2.95 -6.99
CA ASP A 305 17.14 2.10 -6.00
C ASP A 305 17.51 0.63 -6.17
N ILE A 306 17.62 0.15 -7.41
CA ILE A 306 17.99 -1.24 -7.70
C ILE A 306 19.40 -1.54 -7.18
N ILE A 307 20.37 -0.68 -7.52
CA ILE A 307 21.77 -0.85 -7.07
C ILE A 307 21.85 -0.82 -5.54
N TRP A 308 21.19 0.13 -4.89
CA TRP A 308 21.25 0.23 -3.44
C TRP A 308 20.52 -0.88 -2.70
N LYS A 309 19.39 -1.37 -3.24
CA LYS A 309 18.72 -2.56 -2.70
C LYS A 309 19.61 -3.79 -2.82
N GLU A 310 20.29 -3.97 -3.95
CA GLU A 310 21.26 -5.06 -4.13
C GLU A 310 22.42 -4.94 -3.13
N GLN A 311 23.02 -3.76 -2.98
CA GLN A 311 24.08 -3.55 -1.98
C GLN A 311 23.61 -3.82 -0.56
N ALA A 312 22.37 -3.43 -0.21
CA ALA A 312 21.78 -3.71 1.08
C ALA A 312 21.57 -5.20 1.32
N THR A 313 21.32 -6.01 0.27
CA THR A 313 21.20 -7.47 0.41
C THR A 313 22.54 -8.18 0.67
N ARG A 314 23.68 -7.60 0.29
CA ARG A 314 25.01 -8.21 0.51
C ARG A 314 25.43 -8.30 1.98
N THR A 315 24.78 -7.55 2.86
CA THR A 315 25.03 -7.62 4.31
C THR A 315 24.17 -8.68 5.00
N ILE A 316 23.21 -9.28 4.28
CA ILE A 316 22.35 -10.34 4.76
C ILE A 316 23.03 -11.68 4.44
N ASP A 317 23.16 -12.55 5.45
CA ASP A 317 23.74 -13.89 5.29
C ASP A 317 22.70 -14.81 4.60
N LEU A 318 22.69 -14.78 3.27
CA LEU A 318 21.81 -15.59 2.42
C LEU A 318 22.54 -16.86 1.95
N PRO A 319 21.84 -17.99 1.80
CA PRO A 319 22.43 -19.19 1.21
C PRO A 319 22.95 -18.93 -0.20
N THR A 320 24.16 -19.40 -0.51
CA THR A 320 24.79 -19.23 -1.84
C THR A 320 23.97 -19.81 -3.00
N ALA A 321 23.08 -20.77 -2.73
CA ALA A 321 22.16 -21.31 -3.72
C ALA A 321 21.16 -20.27 -4.28
N ILE A 322 20.95 -19.14 -3.58
CA ILE A 322 20.10 -18.04 -4.08
C ILE A 322 20.79 -17.29 -5.23
N ASP A 323 22.12 -17.21 -5.25
CA ASP A 323 22.86 -16.54 -6.31
C ASP A 323 22.72 -17.25 -7.67
N ASP A 324 22.39 -18.54 -7.65
CA ASP A 324 22.15 -19.36 -8.85
C ASP A 324 20.72 -19.19 -9.41
N ILE A 325 19.81 -18.52 -8.68
CA ILE A 325 18.42 -18.33 -9.09
C ILE A 325 18.31 -17.15 -10.04
N THR A 326 17.97 -17.42 -11.29
CA THR A 326 17.67 -16.39 -12.29
C THR A 326 16.15 -16.26 -12.46
N LEU A 327 15.60 -15.08 -12.22
CA LEU A 327 14.20 -14.78 -12.50
C LEU A 327 14.05 -14.35 -13.97
N GLU A 328 13.51 -15.25 -14.80
CA GLU A 328 13.16 -14.92 -16.17
C GLU A 328 12.11 -13.79 -16.22
N GLY A 329 12.33 -12.80 -17.08
CA GLY A 329 11.39 -11.68 -17.21
C GLY A 329 11.36 -10.73 -16.01
N ALA A 330 12.44 -10.63 -15.23
CA ALA A 330 12.52 -9.79 -14.03
C ALA A 330 12.07 -8.33 -14.25
N ALA A 331 12.34 -7.76 -15.42
CA ALA A 331 11.90 -6.40 -15.78
C ALA A 331 10.37 -6.25 -15.88
N GLY A 332 9.62 -7.33 -16.11
CA GLY A 332 8.16 -7.35 -16.16
C GLY A 332 7.48 -7.60 -14.81
N ILE A 333 8.26 -7.92 -13.76
CA ILE A 333 7.72 -8.15 -12.42
C ILE A 333 7.14 -6.84 -11.88
N THR A 334 5.91 -6.90 -11.39
CA THR A 334 5.22 -5.77 -10.76
C THR A 334 5.30 -5.87 -9.24
N PRO A 335 5.08 -4.77 -8.49
CA PRO A 335 5.04 -4.82 -7.03
C PRO A 335 4.07 -5.89 -6.51
N TYR A 336 2.93 -6.04 -7.19
CA TYR A 336 1.95 -7.08 -6.90
C TYR A 336 2.53 -8.51 -6.94
N VAL A 337 3.33 -8.83 -7.96
CA VAL A 337 3.95 -10.16 -8.08
C VAL A 337 4.95 -10.41 -6.96
N VAL A 338 5.67 -9.36 -6.54
CA VAL A 338 6.59 -9.45 -5.39
C VAL A 338 5.85 -9.69 -4.09
N ASP A 339 4.72 -9.00 -3.88
CA ASP A 339 3.88 -9.19 -2.70
C ASP A 339 3.27 -10.61 -2.66
N GLU A 340 2.79 -11.10 -3.81
CA GLU A 340 2.29 -12.48 -3.91
C GLU A 340 3.38 -13.52 -3.59
N ALA A 341 4.61 -13.30 -4.06
CA ALA A 341 5.74 -14.17 -3.77
C ALA A 341 6.11 -14.14 -2.27
N HIS A 342 6.13 -12.95 -1.65
CA HIS A 342 6.33 -12.83 -0.20
C HIS A 342 5.25 -13.57 0.60
N ASP A 343 3.98 -13.43 0.22
CA ASP A 343 2.88 -14.13 0.89
C ASP A 343 2.98 -15.64 0.75
N LEU A 344 3.42 -16.14 -0.40
CA LEU A 344 3.68 -17.55 -0.58
C LEU A 344 4.82 -18.03 0.32
N LEU A 345 5.93 -17.29 0.37
CA LEU A 345 7.06 -17.61 1.24
C LEU A 345 6.66 -17.60 2.72
N ASN A 346 5.85 -16.63 3.15
CA ASN A 346 5.34 -16.58 4.52
C ASN A 346 4.44 -17.79 4.85
N ARG A 347 3.58 -18.21 3.91
CA ARG A 347 2.75 -19.41 4.08
C ARG A 347 3.60 -20.68 4.17
N ILE A 348 4.63 -20.80 3.33
CA ILE A 348 5.57 -21.93 3.38
C ILE A 348 6.34 -21.92 4.70
N ALA A 349 6.82 -20.77 5.15
CA ALA A 349 7.53 -20.62 6.42
C ALA A 349 6.64 -21.00 7.62
N ALA A 350 5.38 -20.56 7.63
CA ALA A 350 4.42 -20.92 8.66
C ALA A 350 4.11 -22.43 8.65
N ALA A 351 3.95 -23.03 7.46
CA ALA A 351 3.75 -24.46 7.32
C ALA A 351 4.96 -25.28 7.80
N ASP A 352 6.19 -24.88 7.45
CA ASP A 352 7.43 -25.50 7.93
C ASP A 352 7.56 -25.37 9.45
N GLN A 353 7.24 -24.20 10.01
CA GLN A 353 7.29 -23.98 11.46
C GLN A 353 6.28 -24.87 12.20
N SER A 354 5.04 -24.95 11.71
CA SER A 354 4.00 -25.83 12.26
C SER A 354 4.42 -27.29 12.16
N PHE A 355 4.93 -27.72 11.00
CA PHE A 355 5.42 -29.08 10.79
C PHE A 355 6.55 -29.43 11.76
N ARG A 356 7.52 -28.52 11.96
CA ARG A 356 8.63 -28.73 12.87
C ARG A 356 8.20 -28.83 14.33
N ALA A 357 7.15 -28.12 14.72
CA ALA A 357 6.60 -28.20 16.08
C ALA A 357 6.00 -29.59 16.38
N ASP A 358 5.27 -30.16 15.41
CA ASP A 358 4.56 -31.43 15.60
C ASP A 358 5.42 -32.67 15.28
N HIS A 359 6.39 -32.53 14.37
CA HIS A 359 7.09 -33.66 13.76
C HIS A 359 8.63 -33.56 13.78
N GLY A 360 9.20 -32.47 14.30
CA GLY A 360 10.65 -32.25 14.34
C GLY A 360 11.24 -31.90 12.97
N SER A 361 12.53 -32.14 12.76
CA SER A 361 13.19 -31.76 11.50
C SER A 361 12.60 -32.54 10.31
N PRO A 362 12.24 -31.87 9.18
CA PRO A 362 11.85 -32.54 7.95
C PRO A 362 12.87 -33.59 7.49
N ASP A 363 14.15 -33.33 7.79
CA ASP A 363 15.25 -34.22 7.46
C ASP A 363 15.24 -35.55 8.21
N ALA A 364 14.62 -35.60 9.38
CA ALA A 364 14.52 -36.80 10.23
C ALA A 364 13.14 -37.47 10.13
N HIS A 365 12.23 -36.92 9.32
CA HIS A 365 10.86 -37.41 9.24
C HIS A 365 10.80 -38.80 8.60
N PRO A 366 10.04 -39.77 9.15
CA PRO A 366 9.98 -41.15 8.62
C PRO A 366 9.56 -41.24 7.16
N TRP A 367 8.84 -40.22 6.68
CA TRP A 367 8.34 -40.14 5.31
C TRP A 367 9.24 -39.36 4.35
N ARG A 368 10.40 -38.85 4.82
CA ARG A 368 11.38 -38.13 3.98
C ARG A 368 11.75 -38.84 2.66
N PRO A 369 11.94 -40.18 2.61
CA PRO A 369 12.33 -40.85 1.37
C PRO A 369 11.25 -40.82 0.28
N ILE A 370 10.01 -40.45 0.62
CA ILE A 370 8.93 -40.33 -0.34
C ILE A 370 9.07 -38.98 -1.06
N GLY A 371 9.67 -39.03 -2.25
CA GLY A 371 9.86 -37.86 -3.12
C GLY A 371 8.62 -37.46 -3.94
N GLU A 372 7.50 -38.14 -3.76
CA GLU A 372 6.28 -37.91 -4.55
C GLU A 372 5.44 -36.80 -3.90
N THR A 373 5.55 -35.59 -4.45
CA THR A 373 4.96 -34.37 -3.87
C THR A 373 3.46 -34.21 -4.14
N ALA A 374 2.93 -34.93 -5.14
CA ALA A 374 1.53 -34.89 -5.50
C ALA A 374 0.93 -36.31 -5.42
N ILE A 375 0.38 -36.65 -4.26
CA ILE A 375 -0.42 -37.87 -4.10
C ILE A 375 -1.89 -37.50 -4.39
N PRO A 376 -2.50 -37.98 -5.49
CA PRO A 376 -3.92 -37.78 -5.79
C PRO A 376 -4.83 -38.23 -4.65
N GLN A 377 -6.00 -37.60 -4.49
CA GLN A 377 -6.90 -37.86 -3.35
C GLN A 377 -7.30 -39.34 -3.21
N HIS A 378 -7.52 -40.04 -4.33
CA HIS A 378 -7.82 -41.47 -4.34
C HIS A 378 -6.62 -42.32 -3.89
N GLN A 379 -5.39 -41.89 -4.21
CA GLN A 379 -4.16 -42.53 -3.74
C GLN A 379 -3.93 -42.24 -2.27
N ARG A 380 -4.31 -41.07 -1.75
CA ARG A 380 -4.23 -40.78 -0.30
C ARG A 380 -5.10 -41.73 0.51
N GLN A 381 -6.35 -41.94 0.08
CA GLN A 381 -7.23 -42.93 0.71
C GLN A 381 -6.65 -44.34 0.59
N THR A 382 -6.06 -44.65 -0.55
CA THR A 382 -5.37 -45.94 -0.76
C THR A 382 -4.16 -46.10 0.15
N LEU A 383 -3.32 -45.07 0.32
CA LEU A 383 -2.15 -45.09 1.19
C LEU A 383 -2.53 -45.15 2.66
N VAL A 384 -3.55 -44.39 3.09
CA VAL A 384 -4.08 -44.50 4.46
C VAL A 384 -4.64 -45.89 4.71
N ARG A 385 -5.36 -46.45 3.73
CA ARG A 385 -5.85 -47.84 3.79
C ARG A 385 -4.71 -48.85 3.82
N LEU A 386 -3.68 -48.69 2.99
CA LEU A 386 -2.52 -49.58 2.92
C LEU A 386 -1.65 -49.46 4.17
N ALA A 387 -1.41 -48.27 4.69
CA ALA A 387 -0.70 -48.02 5.94
C ALA A 387 -1.50 -48.55 7.13
N GLY A 388 -2.83 -48.39 7.11
CA GLY A 388 -3.74 -49.01 8.08
C GLY A 388 -3.70 -50.53 8.00
N ALA A 389 -3.73 -51.11 6.80
CA ALA A 389 -3.59 -52.54 6.56
C ALA A 389 -2.21 -53.06 6.95
N TRP A 390 -1.14 -52.28 6.72
CA TRP A 390 0.21 -52.59 7.16
C TRP A 390 0.34 -52.54 8.68
N ARG A 391 -0.21 -51.52 9.32
CA ARG A 391 -0.25 -51.42 10.79
C ARG A 391 -1.04 -52.58 11.36
N GLN A 392 -2.23 -52.87 10.84
CA GLN A 392 -3.04 -54.01 11.25
C GLN A 392 -2.33 -55.33 10.99
N ALA A 393 -1.63 -55.49 9.86
CA ALA A 393 -0.85 -56.69 9.58
C ALA A 393 0.37 -56.82 10.51
N LEU A 394 1.01 -55.71 10.90
CA LEU A 394 2.09 -55.68 11.88
C LEU A 394 1.56 -55.97 13.30
N GLU A 395 0.44 -55.37 13.70
CA GLU A 395 -0.25 -55.65 14.97
C GLU A 395 -0.69 -57.11 15.03
N ALA A 396 -1.32 -57.62 13.97
CA ALA A 396 -1.70 -59.02 13.84
C ALA A 396 -0.47 -59.94 13.85
N LEU A 397 0.65 -59.55 13.23
CA LEU A 397 1.90 -60.32 13.29
C LEU A 397 2.46 -60.36 14.71
N ILE A 398 2.42 -59.25 15.45
CA ILE A 398 2.82 -59.16 16.87
C ILE A 398 1.89 -59.99 17.76
N GLU A 399 0.58 -59.94 17.55
CA GLU A 399 -0.41 -60.78 18.25
C GLU A 399 -0.24 -62.26 17.91
N THR A 400 0.04 -62.57 16.64
CA THR A 400 0.32 -63.94 16.18
C THR A 400 1.61 -64.45 16.83
N GLU A 401 2.65 -63.62 16.96
CA GLU A 401 3.87 -63.96 17.71
C GLU A 401 3.56 -64.33 19.18
N ALA A 402 2.65 -63.59 19.82
CA ALA A 402 2.16 -63.91 21.16
C ALA A 402 1.31 -65.20 21.19
N GLY A 403 0.49 -65.44 20.16
CA GLY A 403 -0.33 -66.64 20.01
C GLY A 403 0.46 -67.93 19.79
N TRP A 404 1.54 -67.87 19.00
CA TRP A 404 2.44 -69.02 18.78
C TRP A 404 3.09 -69.45 20.08
N ARG A 405 3.58 -68.48 20.87
CA ARG A 405 4.08 -68.73 22.23
C ARG A 405 2.99 -69.32 23.14
N GLY A 406 1.73 -68.95 22.95
CA GLY A 406 0.57 -69.47 23.70
C GLY A 406 0.21 -70.94 23.41
N ILE A 407 0.49 -71.44 22.20
CA ILE A 407 0.33 -72.87 21.82
C ILE A 407 1.65 -73.66 21.91
N GLY A 408 2.68 -73.07 22.52
CA GLY A 408 3.97 -73.73 22.79
C GLY A 408 4.96 -73.79 21.62
N ILE A 409 4.79 -72.95 20.59
CA ILE A 409 5.65 -72.89 19.40
C ILE A 409 6.46 -71.58 19.42
N ASP A 410 7.77 -71.65 19.24
CA ASP A 410 8.61 -70.45 19.14
C ASP A 410 8.37 -69.72 17.80
N PRO A 411 8.24 -68.38 17.83
CA PRO A 411 7.97 -67.62 16.62
C PRO A 411 9.16 -67.63 15.65
N PRO A 412 8.92 -67.74 14.34
CA PRO A 412 9.98 -67.86 13.34
C PRO A 412 10.78 -66.56 13.19
N ALA A 413 12.11 -66.66 13.26
CA ALA A 413 13.03 -65.52 13.30
C ALA A 413 13.32 -64.81 11.95
N SER A 414 12.66 -65.20 10.85
CA SER A 414 12.86 -64.56 9.54
C SER A 414 11.62 -64.65 8.64
N PRO A 415 11.44 -63.74 7.67
CA PRO A 415 10.31 -63.80 6.73
C PRO A 415 10.28 -65.07 5.88
N ALA A 416 11.42 -65.72 5.65
CA ALA A 416 11.51 -66.99 4.94
C ALA A 416 11.05 -68.16 5.84
N ALA A 417 11.44 -68.16 7.12
CA ALA A 417 10.98 -69.13 8.11
C ALA A 417 9.48 -68.96 8.40
N LEU A 418 8.98 -67.71 8.47
CA LEU A 418 7.56 -67.42 8.59
C LEU A 418 6.78 -67.90 7.37
N ARG A 419 7.27 -67.64 6.16
CA ARG A 419 6.66 -68.18 4.93
C ARG A 419 6.64 -69.70 4.90
N ALA A 420 7.73 -70.36 5.30
CA ALA A 420 7.79 -71.82 5.36
C ALA A 420 6.82 -72.39 6.40
N ALA A 421 6.70 -71.75 7.56
CA ALA A 421 5.78 -72.18 8.61
C ALA A 421 4.31 -71.90 8.25
N VAL A 422 4.00 -70.77 7.61
CA VAL A 422 2.67 -70.47 7.05
C VAL A 422 2.34 -71.37 5.87
N GLN A 423 3.29 -71.71 5.00
CA GLN A 423 3.10 -72.69 3.93
C GLN A 423 2.85 -74.10 4.49
N GLY A 424 3.57 -74.48 5.55
CA GLY A 424 3.32 -75.72 6.27
C GLY A 424 1.94 -75.74 6.92
N ALA A 425 1.52 -74.64 7.55
CA ALA A 425 0.19 -74.49 8.14
C ALA A 425 -0.93 -74.39 7.09
N ALA A 426 -0.66 -73.83 5.91
CA ALA A 426 -1.62 -73.74 4.79
C ALA A 426 -1.76 -75.07 4.03
N GLN A 427 -0.81 -76.00 4.20
CA GLN A 427 -0.98 -77.40 3.80
C GLN A 427 -1.84 -78.18 4.80
N LEU A 428 -2.13 -77.62 5.98
CA LEU A 428 -3.17 -78.14 6.85
C LEU A 428 -4.53 -77.61 6.33
N PRO A 429 -5.53 -78.48 6.15
CA PRO A 429 -6.86 -78.04 5.74
C PRO A 429 -7.47 -77.14 6.82
N ALA A 430 -8.26 -76.14 6.40
CA ALA A 430 -8.83 -75.15 7.29
C ALA A 430 -9.86 -75.77 8.26
N PRO A 431 -9.83 -75.41 9.56
CA PRO A 431 -10.86 -75.84 10.51
C PRO A 431 -12.23 -75.21 10.17
N ASP A 432 -13.29 -75.99 10.38
CA ASP A 432 -14.67 -75.68 9.95
C ASP A 432 -15.31 -74.57 10.83
N PRO A 433 -15.84 -73.46 10.27
CA PRO A 433 -16.15 -72.25 11.05
C PRO A 433 -17.37 -72.34 12.00
N ASP A 434 -18.27 -73.30 11.81
CA ASP A 434 -19.44 -73.49 12.69
C ASP A 434 -19.13 -74.45 13.86
N ARG A 435 -17.87 -74.88 14.01
CA ARG A 435 -17.42 -75.76 15.09
C ARG A 435 -16.56 -75.04 16.11
N ASP A 436 -16.74 -75.44 17.36
CA ASP A 436 -15.96 -74.96 18.49
C ASP A 436 -14.46 -75.22 18.23
N PRO A 437 -13.56 -74.22 18.35
CA PRO A 437 -12.12 -74.37 18.10
C PRO A 437 -11.44 -75.47 18.94
N ALA A 438 -12.03 -75.85 20.08
CA ALA A 438 -11.56 -77.01 20.85
C ALA A 438 -11.73 -78.33 20.06
N VAL A 439 -12.71 -78.41 19.17
CA VAL A 439 -13.00 -79.58 18.34
C VAL A 439 -11.86 -79.86 17.39
N ASP A 440 -11.21 -78.88 16.77
CA ASP A 440 -10.12 -79.11 15.81
C ASP A 440 -8.80 -79.50 16.46
N ALA A 441 -8.51 -78.94 17.64
CA ALA A 441 -7.39 -79.42 18.47
C ALA A 441 -7.62 -80.89 18.92
N THR A 442 -8.88 -81.25 19.18
CA THR A 442 -9.28 -82.63 19.49
C THR A 442 -9.30 -83.51 18.22
N LEU A 443 -9.64 -82.95 17.05
CA LEU A 443 -9.69 -83.63 15.74
C LEU A 443 -8.28 -84.01 15.28
N PHE A 444 -7.31 -83.12 15.47
CA PHE A 444 -5.89 -83.34 15.15
C PHE A 444 -5.28 -84.46 16.00
N THR A 445 -5.72 -84.58 17.26
CA THR A 445 -5.34 -85.70 18.15
C THR A 445 -6.10 -86.98 17.82
N THR A 446 -7.34 -86.91 17.31
CA THR A 446 -8.20 -88.06 16.98
C THR A 446 -7.92 -88.68 15.59
N LEU A 447 -7.55 -87.87 14.59
CA LEU A 447 -7.22 -88.28 13.21
C LEU A 447 -5.87 -89.03 13.07
N ASN A 448 -5.23 -89.31 14.20
CA ASN A 448 -4.01 -90.09 14.27
C ASN A 448 -4.27 -91.61 14.24
N THR A 449 -5.52 -92.05 13.97
CA THR A 449 -5.93 -93.46 13.90
C THR A 449 -6.48 -93.85 12.51
N PRO A 450 -6.27 -95.10 12.03
CA PRO A 450 -6.55 -95.48 10.63
C PRO A 450 -8.03 -95.52 10.23
N GLU A 451 -8.95 -95.77 11.17
CA GLU A 451 -10.39 -95.89 10.88
C GLU A 451 -11.06 -94.54 10.60
N ALA A 452 -10.59 -93.45 11.23
CA ALA A 452 -11.06 -92.10 10.97
C ALA A 452 -10.62 -91.59 9.58
N GLN A 453 -9.47 -92.05 9.10
CA GLN A 453 -8.92 -91.70 7.78
C GLN A 453 -9.67 -92.39 6.62
N SER A 454 -10.44 -93.45 6.88
CA SER A 454 -11.25 -94.13 5.85
C SER A 454 -12.53 -93.37 5.50
N LYS A 455 -13.21 -92.79 6.50
CA LYS A 455 -14.45 -92.01 6.27
C LYS A 455 -14.21 -90.65 5.61
N LEU A 456 -13.04 -90.06 5.84
CA LEU A 456 -12.63 -88.83 5.14
C LEU A 456 -12.43 -89.08 3.64
N ARG A 457 -12.06 -90.31 3.26
CA ARG A 457 -11.83 -90.71 1.86
C ARG A 457 -13.12 -90.71 1.04
N GLU A 458 -14.21 -91.21 1.62
CA GLU A 458 -15.55 -91.18 0.98
C GLU A 458 -16.05 -89.74 0.75
N TYR A 459 -15.70 -88.80 1.63
CA TYR A 459 -16.04 -87.39 1.47
C TYR A 459 -15.24 -86.71 0.35
N LEU A 460 -13.95 -87.04 0.22
CA LEU A 460 -13.08 -86.50 -0.82
C LEU A 460 -13.47 -86.98 -2.22
N GLU A 461 -13.98 -88.21 -2.35
CA GLU A 461 -14.53 -88.74 -3.62
C GLU A 461 -15.74 -87.94 -4.12
N ALA A 462 -16.57 -87.39 -3.21
CA ALA A 462 -17.67 -86.52 -3.58
C ALA A 462 -17.22 -85.11 -4.04
N ALA A 463 -16.10 -84.62 -3.51
CA ALA A 463 -15.52 -83.33 -3.89
C ALA A 463 -14.82 -83.39 -5.27
N ASP A 464 -14.16 -84.51 -5.58
CA ASP A 464 -13.56 -84.76 -6.90
C ASP A 464 -14.61 -84.76 -8.03
N HIS A 465 -15.84 -85.17 -7.72
CA HIS A 465 -16.95 -85.13 -8.66
C HIS A 465 -17.31 -83.70 -9.11
N ARG A 466 -17.16 -82.71 -8.23
CA ARG A 466 -17.43 -81.28 -8.50
C ARG A 466 -16.32 -80.62 -9.32
N THR A 467 -15.07 -80.99 -9.06
CA THR A 467 -13.89 -80.49 -9.78
C THR A 467 -13.87 -80.99 -11.23
N ASN A 468 -14.29 -82.24 -11.45
CA ASN A 468 -14.46 -82.79 -12.79
C ASN A 468 -15.53 -82.04 -13.61
N ALA A 469 -16.61 -81.56 -12.99
CA ALA A 469 -17.63 -80.76 -13.68
C ALA A 469 -17.10 -79.40 -14.21
N LEU A 470 -16.21 -78.74 -13.46
CA LEU A 470 -15.58 -77.47 -13.86
C LEU A 470 -14.55 -77.65 -14.99
N SER A 471 -13.81 -78.77 -14.98
CA SER A 471 -12.84 -79.12 -16.02
C SER A 471 -13.51 -79.40 -17.38
N VAL A 472 -14.65 -80.09 -17.37
CA VAL A 472 -15.46 -80.36 -18.57
C VAL A 472 -15.95 -79.07 -19.24
N LEU A 473 -16.29 -78.03 -18.45
CA LEU A 473 -16.69 -76.73 -18.98
C LEU A 473 -15.52 -75.95 -19.58
N ALA A 474 -14.35 -75.94 -18.93
CA ALA A 474 -13.17 -75.22 -19.45
C ALA A 474 -12.71 -75.77 -20.81
N THR A 475 -12.72 -77.09 -20.98
CA THR A 475 -12.25 -77.75 -22.20
C THR A 475 -13.19 -77.53 -23.39
N ALA A 476 -14.50 -77.41 -23.14
CA ALA A 476 -15.49 -77.21 -24.20
C ALA A 476 -15.56 -75.75 -24.72
N PHE A 477 -15.07 -74.78 -23.95
CA PHE A 477 -14.99 -73.37 -24.34
C PHE A 477 -13.78 -73.04 -25.21
N GLU A 478 -12.77 -73.93 -25.29
CA GLU A 478 -11.57 -73.74 -26.12
C GLU A 478 -11.76 -74.20 -27.58
N ASP A 479 -12.55 -75.24 -27.85
CA ASP A 479 -12.87 -75.71 -29.21
C ASP A 479 -14.29 -76.31 -29.29
N VAL A 480 -15.27 -75.46 -29.59
CA VAL A 480 -16.71 -75.72 -29.49
C VAL A 480 -17.19 -76.75 -30.52
N GLU A 481 -16.61 -76.77 -31.72
CA GLU A 481 -16.99 -77.70 -32.80
C GLU A 481 -16.40 -79.10 -32.58
N ALA A 482 -15.17 -79.20 -32.07
CA ALA A 482 -14.58 -80.47 -31.67
C ALA A 482 -15.33 -81.11 -30.48
N ALA A 483 -15.75 -80.29 -29.50
CA ALA A 483 -16.51 -80.75 -28.34
C ALA A 483 -17.93 -81.23 -28.70
N LYS A 484 -18.60 -80.59 -29.66
CA LYS A 484 -19.89 -81.03 -30.21
C LYS A 484 -19.80 -82.40 -30.89
N ALA A 485 -18.70 -82.67 -31.58
CA ALA A 485 -18.52 -83.88 -32.39
C ALA A 485 -18.20 -85.14 -31.57
N GLN A 486 -17.56 -85.01 -30.40
CA GLN A 486 -17.09 -86.17 -29.62
C GLN A 486 -18.12 -86.74 -28.63
N ASN A 487 -18.90 -85.93 -27.90
CA ASN A 487 -19.74 -86.42 -26.78
C ASN A 487 -21.17 -85.84 -26.71
N GLY A 488 -21.60 -85.01 -27.66
CA GLY A 488 -22.93 -84.38 -27.65
C GLY A 488 -23.13 -83.33 -26.53
N LEU A 489 -24.25 -82.59 -26.57
CA LEU A 489 -24.52 -81.43 -25.71
C LEU A 489 -24.95 -81.75 -24.26
N ALA A 490 -25.16 -83.02 -23.91
CA ALA A 490 -25.72 -83.43 -22.61
C ALA A 490 -24.77 -83.27 -21.39
N PRO A 491 -23.46 -83.59 -21.48
CA PRO A 491 -22.52 -83.40 -20.35
C PRO A 491 -22.28 -81.93 -20.05
N LEU A 492 -22.36 -81.07 -21.07
CA LEU A 492 -22.20 -79.61 -20.92
C LEU A 492 -23.36 -78.99 -20.17
N ALA A 493 -24.60 -79.40 -20.51
CA ALA A 493 -25.81 -78.95 -19.84
C ALA A 493 -25.87 -79.40 -18.36
N ALA A 494 -25.47 -80.63 -18.05
CA ALA A 494 -25.43 -81.16 -16.69
C ALA A 494 -24.35 -80.48 -15.81
N ALA A 495 -23.19 -80.13 -16.39
CA ALA A 495 -22.16 -79.37 -15.69
C ALA A 495 -22.59 -77.92 -15.43
N LEU A 496 -23.31 -77.30 -16.37
CA LEU A 496 -23.91 -75.96 -16.22
C LEU A 496 -25.06 -75.93 -15.19
N GLU A 497 -25.94 -76.94 -15.16
CA GLU A 497 -27.00 -77.09 -14.14
C GLU A 497 -26.45 -77.30 -12.72
N SER A 498 -25.35 -78.07 -12.59
CA SER A 498 -24.68 -78.31 -11.32
C SER A 498 -23.98 -77.06 -10.74
N LEU A 499 -23.73 -76.03 -11.54
CA LEU A 499 -22.91 -74.87 -11.16
C LEU A 499 -23.68 -73.54 -11.08
N ILE A 500 -24.75 -73.33 -11.86
CA ILE A 500 -25.35 -72.00 -12.01
C ILE A 500 -26.75 -71.86 -11.35
N GLY A 501 -27.53 -72.94 -11.21
CA GLY A 501 -28.95 -72.79 -10.86
C GLY A 501 -29.73 -71.92 -11.87
N GLU A 502 -31.03 -71.70 -11.63
CA GLU A 502 -31.96 -71.08 -12.60
C GLU A 502 -31.72 -69.56 -12.82
N ARG A 503 -30.84 -69.15 -13.75
CA ARG A 503 -30.87 -67.79 -14.36
C ARG A 503 -30.54 -67.81 -15.87
N PRO A 504 -31.35 -67.17 -16.74
CA PRO A 504 -31.20 -67.28 -18.20
C PRO A 504 -30.17 -66.31 -18.82
N VAL A 505 -29.57 -66.73 -19.95
CA VAL A 505 -28.52 -66.04 -20.73
C VAL A 505 -29.02 -64.77 -21.44
N SER A 506 -30.34 -64.60 -21.54
CA SER A 506 -31.01 -63.43 -22.13
C SER A 506 -30.69 -62.07 -21.48
N ALA A 507 -30.09 -62.06 -20.27
CA ALA A 507 -29.68 -60.84 -19.57
C ALA A 507 -28.44 -60.12 -20.17
N LEU A 508 -27.71 -60.76 -21.08
CA LEU A 508 -26.49 -60.21 -21.72
C LEU A 508 -26.77 -59.42 -23.01
N ASN A 509 -28.00 -59.46 -23.53
CA ASN A 509 -28.37 -58.77 -24.77
C ASN A 509 -28.51 -57.25 -24.54
N GLY A 510 -27.92 -56.44 -25.45
CA GLY A 510 -28.07 -54.98 -25.46
C GLY A 510 -27.02 -54.18 -24.65
N ILE A 511 -25.95 -54.81 -24.17
CA ILE A 511 -24.81 -54.12 -23.54
C ILE A 511 -23.89 -53.52 -24.62
N GLU A 512 -23.62 -54.25 -25.71
CA GLU A 512 -22.82 -53.76 -26.85
C GLU A 512 -23.43 -52.52 -27.51
N GLN A 513 -24.73 -52.56 -27.84
CA GLN A 513 -25.44 -51.44 -28.45
C GLN A 513 -25.45 -50.19 -27.55
N ARG A 514 -25.49 -50.35 -26.21
CA ARG A 514 -25.34 -49.22 -25.28
C ARG A 514 -23.95 -48.63 -25.31
N ARG A 515 -22.89 -49.44 -25.34
CA ARG A 515 -21.49 -48.97 -25.40
C ARG A 515 -21.15 -48.27 -26.72
N LEU A 516 -21.66 -48.77 -27.86
CA LEU A 516 -21.51 -48.12 -29.15
C LEU A 516 -22.31 -46.80 -29.25
N ALA A 517 -23.50 -46.74 -28.66
CA ALA A 517 -24.28 -45.51 -28.58
C ALA A 517 -23.62 -44.45 -27.68
N GLU A 518 -23.01 -44.87 -26.56
CA GLU A 518 -22.20 -44.01 -25.69
C GLU A 518 -20.99 -43.43 -26.44
N ALA A 519 -20.25 -44.25 -27.21
CA ALA A 519 -19.09 -43.78 -27.98
C ALA A 519 -19.46 -42.78 -29.09
N ALA A 520 -20.57 -43.03 -29.82
CA ALA A 520 -21.04 -42.11 -30.87
C ALA A 520 -21.51 -40.75 -30.33
N ALA A 521 -22.03 -40.70 -29.09
CA ALA A 521 -22.40 -39.46 -28.44
C ALA A 521 -21.18 -38.58 -28.09
N TRP A 522 -20.01 -39.19 -27.83
CA TRP A 522 -18.77 -38.49 -27.48
C TRP A 522 -18.06 -37.82 -28.67
N ASP A 523 -18.24 -38.32 -29.89
CA ASP A 523 -17.68 -37.71 -31.09
C ASP A 523 -18.24 -36.31 -31.34
N GLY A 524 -19.56 -36.13 -31.14
CA GLY A 524 -20.21 -34.82 -31.22
C GLY A 524 -19.74 -33.84 -30.14
N VAL A 525 -19.47 -34.32 -28.94
CA VAL A 525 -18.99 -33.51 -27.80
C VAL A 525 -17.59 -32.95 -28.05
N THR A 526 -16.73 -33.70 -28.74
CA THR A 526 -15.32 -33.32 -28.96
C THR A 526 -15.17 -32.10 -29.87
N ASP A 527 -15.95 -32.01 -30.94
CA ASP A 527 -15.91 -30.85 -31.85
C ASP A 527 -16.51 -29.59 -31.22
N HIS A 528 -17.62 -29.73 -30.47
CA HIS A 528 -18.19 -28.62 -29.70
C HIS A 528 -17.23 -28.15 -28.60
N ALA A 529 -16.56 -29.07 -27.90
CA ALA A 529 -15.56 -28.74 -26.89
C ALA A 529 -14.41 -27.93 -27.49
N ARG A 530 -13.89 -28.33 -28.66
CA ARG A 530 -12.81 -27.61 -29.35
C ARG A 530 -13.22 -26.19 -29.73
N GLN A 531 -14.39 -26.02 -30.34
CA GLN A 531 -14.91 -24.70 -30.72
C GLN A 531 -15.14 -23.82 -29.50
N PHE A 532 -15.69 -24.39 -28.42
CA PHE A 532 -15.91 -23.70 -27.17
C PHE A 532 -14.60 -23.23 -26.53
N ILE A 533 -13.62 -24.13 -26.39
CA ILE A 533 -12.27 -23.81 -25.89
C ILE A 533 -11.64 -22.65 -26.68
N GLN A 534 -11.72 -22.71 -28.02
CA GLN A 534 -11.16 -21.68 -28.89
C GLN A 534 -11.88 -20.33 -28.73
N ALA A 535 -13.21 -20.35 -28.53
CA ALA A 535 -13.99 -19.14 -28.29
C ALA A 535 -13.65 -18.47 -26.94
N ILE A 536 -13.44 -19.26 -25.88
CA ILE A 536 -13.01 -18.74 -24.57
C ILE A 536 -11.57 -18.20 -24.65
N GLY A 537 -10.68 -18.94 -25.33
CA GLY A 537 -9.29 -18.53 -25.59
C GLY A 537 -8.42 -18.44 -24.34
N VAL A 538 -8.64 -19.34 -23.38
CA VAL A 538 -7.86 -19.51 -22.13
C VAL A 538 -6.74 -20.56 -22.26
N GLU A 539 -6.26 -20.80 -23.48
CA GLU A 539 -5.20 -21.76 -23.80
C GLU A 539 -4.07 -21.15 -24.61
N GLU A 540 -2.86 -21.68 -24.40
CA GLU A 540 -1.67 -21.31 -25.16
C GLU A 540 -1.77 -21.76 -26.63
N PRO A 541 -1.18 -21.00 -27.57
CA PRO A 541 -1.20 -21.36 -28.98
C PRO A 541 -0.41 -22.66 -29.25
N GLY A 542 -1.11 -23.73 -29.63
CA GLY A 542 -0.49 -24.94 -30.19
C GLY A 542 -0.96 -26.29 -29.65
N ASN A 543 -1.83 -26.36 -28.64
CA ASN A 543 -2.34 -27.64 -28.12
C ASN A 543 -3.87 -27.67 -28.05
N SER A 544 -4.44 -28.76 -28.58
CA SER A 544 -5.84 -28.86 -29.01
C SER A 544 -6.68 -29.74 -28.08
N ALA A 545 -7.77 -29.20 -27.52
CA ALA A 545 -8.92 -29.95 -26.99
C ALA A 545 -8.57 -31.12 -26.06
N THR A 546 -7.96 -30.84 -24.90
CA THR A 546 -7.71 -31.81 -23.83
C THR A 546 -8.77 -31.76 -22.71
N ALA A 547 -8.78 -32.75 -21.82
CA ALA A 547 -9.67 -32.75 -20.66
C ALA A 547 -9.37 -31.60 -19.66
N GLY A 548 -8.11 -31.16 -19.54
CA GLY A 548 -7.74 -30.00 -18.71
C GLY A 548 -8.17 -28.66 -19.33
N ALA A 549 -7.96 -28.54 -20.63
CA ALA A 549 -8.41 -27.45 -21.50
C ALA A 549 -9.92 -27.17 -21.37
N LEU A 550 -10.73 -28.21 -21.58
CA LEU A 550 -12.19 -28.12 -21.45
C LEU A 550 -12.64 -27.68 -20.06
N ARG A 551 -12.05 -28.24 -18.99
CA ARG A 551 -12.38 -27.86 -17.60
C ARG A 551 -12.08 -26.39 -17.32
N ARG A 552 -10.94 -25.88 -17.78
CA ARG A 552 -10.56 -24.46 -17.63
C ARG A 552 -11.50 -23.55 -18.42
N ALA A 553 -11.82 -23.90 -19.67
CA ALA A 553 -12.76 -23.15 -20.49
C ALA A 553 -14.16 -23.07 -19.85
N LEU A 554 -14.65 -24.19 -19.28
CA LEU A 554 -15.93 -24.24 -18.58
C LEU A 554 -15.91 -23.43 -17.27
N ALA A 555 -14.82 -23.50 -16.49
CA ALA A 555 -14.66 -22.70 -15.27
C ALA A 555 -14.63 -21.20 -15.57
N ALA A 556 -13.88 -20.80 -16.60
CA ALA A 556 -13.83 -19.42 -17.10
C ALA A 556 -15.23 -18.95 -17.53
N ALA A 557 -15.92 -19.73 -18.36
CA ALA A 557 -17.25 -19.41 -18.83
C ALA A 557 -18.29 -19.31 -17.71
N ALA A 558 -18.23 -20.17 -16.68
CA ALA A 558 -19.11 -20.10 -15.52
C ALA A 558 -18.93 -18.79 -14.75
N ILE A 559 -17.69 -18.38 -14.48
CA ILE A 559 -17.37 -17.12 -13.80
C ILE A 559 -17.95 -15.94 -14.59
N LEU A 560 -17.79 -15.94 -15.91
CA LEU A 560 -18.23 -14.84 -16.77
C LEU A 560 -19.74 -14.79 -16.97
N ARG A 561 -20.41 -15.95 -16.98
CA ARG A 561 -21.88 -16.04 -17.00
C ARG A 561 -22.49 -15.34 -15.79
N ASP A 562 -21.86 -15.52 -14.63
CA ASP A 562 -22.35 -15.04 -13.34
C ASP A 562 -21.83 -13.63 -13.01
N THR A 563 -20.97 -13.06 -13.87
CA THR A 563 -20.42 -11.71 -13.73
C THR A 563 -21.46 -10.62 -14.10
N PRO A 564 -21.78 -9.68 -13.19
CA PRO A 564 -22.64 -8.55 -13.49
C PRO A 564 -22.02 -7.59 -14.52
N PRO A 565 -22.80 -6.94 -15.41
CA PRO A 565 -22.27 -5.98 -16.38
C PRO A 565 -21.48 -4.83 -15.74
N ALA A 566 -21.89 -4.34 -14.56
CA ALA A 566 -21.22 -3.28 -13.83
C ALA A 566 -19.79 -3.68 -13.36
N ALA A 567 -19.57 -4.96 -13.09
CA ALA A 567 -18.27 -5.48 -12.68
C ALA A 567 -17.22 -5.41 -13.82
N LEU A 568 -17.66 -5.39 -15.07
CA LEU A 568 -16.75 -5.31 -16.23
C LEU A 568 -16.05 -3.95 -16.32
N LEU A 569 -16.68 -2.88 -15.83
CA LEU A 569 -16.12 -1.53 -15.85
C LEU A 569 -14.92 -1.40 -14.89
N TRP A 570 -15.00 -2.06 -13.74
CA TRP A 570 -14.05 -1.89 -12.65
C TRP A 570 -13.03 -3.03 -12.53
N ARG A 571 -13.19 -4.11 -13.32
CA ARG A 571 -12.35 -5.30 -13.23
C ARG A 571 -10.85 -5.00 -13.32
N LEU A 572 -10.43 -4.17 -14.27
CA LEU A 572 -9.00 -3.82 -14.42
C LEU A 572 -8.45 -3.03 -13.22
N ALA A 573 -9.30 -2.26 -12.54
CA ALA A 573 -8.88 -1.37 -11.45
C ALA A 573 -8.66 -2.13 -10.14
N ILE A 574 -9.39 -3.22 -9.89
CA ILE A 574 -9.42 -3.87 -8.57
C ILE A 574 -9.31 -5.40 -8.57
N ALA A 575 -9.54 -6.10 -9.70
CA ALA A 575 -9.52 -7.56 -9.71
C ALA A 575 -8.11 -8.16 -9.60
N GLY A 576 -7.06 -7.34 -9.65
CA GLY A 576 -5.69 -7.74 -9.32
C GLY A 576 -5.47 -7.93 -7.82
N ASP A 577 -6.05 -7.07 -6.97
CA ASP A 577 -5.78 -7.07 -5.52
C ASP A 577 -6.55 -8.20 -4.80
N ARG A 578 -5.84 -8.98 -3.95
CA ARG A 578 -6.41 -10.08 -3.14
C ARG A 578 -7.28 -9.59 -2.00
N ASP A 579 -7.01 -8.40 -1.49
CA ASP A 579 -7.77 -7.81 -0.40
C ASP A 579 -8.85 -6.85 -0.91
N ALA A 580 -9.05 -6.74 -2.22
CA ALA A 580 -10.03 -5.84 -2.84
C ALA A 580 -11.42 -6.00 -2.21
N THR A 581 -11.91 -7.22 -2.03
CA THR A 581 -13.24 -7.49 -1.47
C THR A 581 -13.34 -6.99 -0.03
N ALA A 582 -12.31 -7.23 0.79
CA ALA A 582 -12.27 -6.75 2.17
C ALA A 582 -12.11 -5.22 2.25
N ALA A 583 -11.30 -4.63 1.37
CA ALA A 583 -11.12 -3.20 1.25
C ALA A 583 -12.42 -2.48 0.87
N VAL A 584 -13.14 -2.99 -0.14
CA VAL A 584 -14.45 -2.48 -0.56
C VAL A 584 -15.46 -2.57 0.59
N HIS A 585 -15.53 -3.69 1.31
CA HIS A 585 -16.42 -3.83 2.47
C HIS A 585 -16.13 -2.85 3.60
N ARG A 586 -14.85 -2.60 3.91
CA ARG A 586 -14.45 -1.58 4.90
C ARG A 586 -14.90 -0.19 4.48
N ALA A 587 -14.60 0.18 3.24
CA ALA A 587 -14.97 1.49 2.70
C ALA A 587 -16.50 1.70 2.67
N MET A 588 -17.27 0.66 2.31
CA MET A 588 -18.74 0.68 2.39
C MET A 588 -19.24 0.93 3.82
N ALA A 589 -18.70 0.20 4.79
CA ALA A 589 -19.10 0.34 6.19
C ALA A 589 -18.82 1.76 6.73
N GLU A 590 -17.66 2.34 6.39
CA GLU A 590 -17.32 3.70 6.77
C GLU A 590 -18.19 4.76 6.07
N ARG A 591 -18.48 4.58 4.78
CA ARG A 591 -19.43 5.43 4.04
C ARG A 591 -20.81 5.41 4.70
N ASP A 592 -21.29 4.23 5.07
CA ASP A 592 -22.61 4.07 5.67
C ASP A 592 -22.70 4.78 7.03
N VAL A 593 -21.61 4.81 7.80
CA VAL A 593 -21.51 5.62 9.03
C VAL A 593 -21.62 7.12 8.72
N VAL A 594 -20.95 7.60 7.66
CA VAL A 594 -21.04 9.02 7.24
C VAL A 594 -22.45 9.36 6.79
N LEU A 595 -23.10 8.51 5.99
CA LEU A 595 -24.49 8.69 5.53
C LEU A 595 -25.48 8.71 6.70
N ALA A 596 -25.33 7.81 7.67
CA ALA A 596 -26.15 7.80 8.88
C ALA A 596 -25.99 9.10 9.68
N SER A 597 -24.76 9.62 9.79
CA SER A 597 -24.49 10.90 10.44
C SER A 597 -25.15 12.08 9.71
N LYS A 598 -25.11 12.11 8.37
CA LYS A 598 -25.80 13.13 7.56
C LYS A 598 -27.31 13.08 7.78
N GLN A 599 -27.90 11.89 7.77
CA GLN A 599 -29.33 11.72 7.98
C GLN A 599 -29.76 12.12 9.40
N GLN A 600 -28.94 11.82 10.40
CA GLN A 600 -29.16 12.27 11.77
C GLN A 600 -29.10 13.80 11.90
N LEU A 601 -28.12 14.44 11.26
CA LEU A 601 -28.00 15.90 11.21
C LEU A 601 -29.26 16.54 10.61
N GLU A 602 -29.72 16.04 9.46
CA GLU A 602 -30.93 16.53 8.78
C GLU A 602 -32.17 16.37 9.67
N THR A 603 -32.30 15.22 10.34
CA THR A 603 -33.45 14.93 11.22
C THR A 603 -33.46 15.83 12.46
N GLU A 604 -32.30 16.06 13.09
CA GLU A 604 -32.21 16.83 14.34
C GLU A 604 -32.21 18.33 14.12
N THR A 605 -31.67 18.81 12.99
CA THR A 605 -31.39 20.24 12.79
C THR A 605 -32.01 20.84 11.53
N GLY A 606 -32.55 20.01 10.64
CA GLY A 606 -33.05 20.41 9.32
C GLY A 606 -31.95 20.79 8.32
N ILE A 607 -30.67 20.76 8.73
CA ILE A 607 -29.55 21.13 7.88
C ILE A 607 -29.22 19.99 6.93
N SER A 608 -29.37 20.23 5.63
CA SER A 608 -28.72 19.42 4.61
C SER A 608 -27.28 19.87 4.43
N LEU A 609 -26.34 18.94 4.63
CA LEU A 609 -24.91 19.24 4.66
C LEU A 609 -24.41 19.77 3.30
N ASP A 610 -25.00 19.29 2.20
CA ASP A 610 -24.57 19.60 0.83
C ASP A 610 -24.76 21.09 0.47
N HIS A 611 -25.57 21.82 1.23
CA HIS A 611 -25.78 23.27 1.09
C HIS A 611 -24.85 24.14 1.95
N LEU A 612 -23.96 23.52 2.73
CA LEU A 612 -22.96 24.21 3.53
C LEU A 612 -21.57 24.11 2.87
N GLY A 613 -20.68 25.07 3.16
CA GLY A 613 -19.31 25.04 2.64
C GLY A 613 -18.43 23.95 3.28
N ASP A 614 -17.13 24.08 3.08
CA ASP A 614 -16.13 23.21 3.71
C ASP A 614 -16.13 23.32 5.26
N ALA A 615 -15.36 22.45 5.92
CA ALA A 615 -15.29 22.42 7.37
C ALA A 615 -14.82 23.77 7.97
N GLN A 616 -13.97 24.53 7.27
CA GLN A 616 -13.50 25.82 7.75
C GLN A 616 -14.59 26.88 7.67
N ALA A 617 -15.37 26.92 6.59
CA ALA A 617 -16.50 27.80 6.41
C ALA A 617 -17.56 27.55 7.50
N ILE A 618 -17.89 26.27 7.77
CA ILE A 618 -18.83 25.90 8.83
C ILE A 618 -18.30 26.30 10.22
N ALA A 619 -17.01 26.11 10.49
CA ALA A 619 -16.39 26.53 11.75
C ALA A 619 -16.41 28.04 11.95
N ASN A 620 -16.17 28.81 10.87
CA ASN A 620 -16.25 30.28 10.89
C ASN A 620 -17.69 30.76 11.14
N ASP A 621 -18.68 30.10 10.54
CA ASP A 621 -20.09 30.38 10.79
C ASP A 621 -20.49 30.06 12.24
N GLN A 622 -20.02 28.92 12.78
CA GLN A 622 -20.22 28.58 14.19
C GLN A 622 -19.58 29.62 15.13
N ALA A 623 -18.35 30.03 14.86
CA ALA A 623 -17.62 31.02 15.67
C ALA A 623 -18.31 32.40 15.63
N SER A 624 -18.77 32.82 14.44
CA SER A 624 -19.55 34.04 14.26
C SER A 624 -20.86 33.98 15.06
N CYS A 625 -21.53 32.83 15.06
CA CYS A 625 -22.70 32.61 15.90
C CYS A 625 -22.40 32.59 17.40
N ARG A 626 -21.21 32.17 17.85
CA ARG A 626 -20.82 32.22 19.27
C ARG A 626 -20.50 33.64 19.75
N ALA A 627 -19.74 34.40 18.95
CA ALA A 627 -19.27 35.75 19.27
C ALA A 627 -20.40 36.81 19.27
N ALA A 628 -21.50 36.55 18.58
CA ALA A 628 -22.67 37.43 18.46
C ALA A 628 -23.27 37.86 19.83
N GLY A 629 -23.30 39.15 20.14
CA GLY A 629 -23.94 39.71 21.34
C GLY A 629 -25.48 39.72 21.31
N PHE A 630 -26.13 40.18 22.39
CA PHE A 630 -27.61 40.18 22.53
C PHE A 630 -28.36 40.91 21.39
N MET A 631 -27.74 41.93 20.77
CA MET A 631 -28.31 42.71 19.65
C MET A 631 -27.79 42.29 18.26
N ALA A 632 -27.08 41.16 18.14
CA ALA A 632 -26.40 40.77 16.91
C ALA A 632 -27.33 40.58 15.69
N GLY A 633 -28.59 40.19 15.92
CA GLY A 633 -29.60 40.11 14.84
C GLY A 633 -29.88 41.45 14.13
N LEU A 634 -29.56 42.58 14.76
CA LEU A 634 -29.76 43.92 14.21
C LEU A 634 -28.48 44.53 13.62
N PHE A 635 -27.31 44.26 14.21
CA PHE A 635 -26.07 45.01 13.90
C PHE A 635 -24.87 44.18 13.46
N ASP A 636 -24.88 42.84 13.58
CA ASP A 636 -23.74 41.99 13.20
C ASP A 636 -23.94 41.39 11.81
N SER A 637 -23.15 41.83 10.83
CA SER A 637 -23.22 41.38 9.44
C SER A 637 -22.78 39.92 9.26
N ASN A 638 -21.83 39.44 10.07
CA ASN A 638 -21.32 38.07 10.00
C ASN A 638 -22.34 37.07 10.57
N PHE A 639 -23.00 37.42 11.69
CA PHE A 639 -24.08 36.62 12.25
C PHE A 639 -25.27 36.48 11.28
N LYS A 640 -25.65 37.58 10.60
CA LYS A 640 -26.73 37.55 9.60
C LYS A 640 -26.38 36.66 8.41
N ALA A 641 -25.14 36.71 7.92
CA ALA A 641 -24.67 35.87 6.83
C ALA A 641 -24.68 34.37 7.21
N ALA A 642 -24.14 34.02 8.39
CA ALA A 642 -24.15 32.66 8.91
C ALA A 642 -25.60 32.13 9.09
N ARG A 643 -26.49 32.95 9.66
CA ARG A 643 -27.91 32.58 9.83
C ARG A 643 -28.63 32.40 8.48
N LEU A 644 -28.29 33.22 7.48
CA LEU A 644 -28.87 33.10 6.14
C LEU A 644 -28.40 31.80 5.46
N ARG A 645 -27.11 31.46 5.57
CA ARG A 645 -26.56 30.18 5.07
C ARG A 645 -27.21 28.97 5.74
N ALA A 646 -27.34 29.00 7.07
CA ALA A 646 -28.05 27.94 7.80
C ALA A 646 -29.50 27.75 7.31
N ARG A 647 -30.23 28.86 7.11
CA ARG A 647 -31.59 28.80 6.55
C ARG A 647 -31.62 28.31 5.11
N GLY A 648 -30.65 28.72 4.28
CA GLY A 648 -30.48 28.22 2.92
C GLY A 648 -30.21 26.72 2.88
N ALA A 649 -29.57 26.18 3.92
CA ALA A 649 -29.35 24.76 4.12
C ALA A 649 -30.52 24.03 4.81
N GLY A 650 -31.65 24.70 5.10
CA GLY A 650 -32.85 24.07 5.69
C GLY A 650 -32.92 24.10 7.23
N CYS A 651 -31.97 24.75 7.91
CA CYS A 651 -31.89 24.74 9.38
C CYS A 651 -33.19 25.22 10.07
N ILE A 652 -33.71 24.42 11.01
CA ILE A 652 -34.92 24.72 11.79
C ILE A 652 -34.64 25.43 13.13
N ALA A 653 -33.37 25.70 13.45
CA ALA A 653 -32.97 26.35 14.70
C ALA A 653 -33.56 27.78 14.81
N LYS A 654 -34.14 28.08 15.99
CA LYS A 654 -34.88 29.34 16.23
C LYS A 654 -34.09 30.37 17.03
N ASP A 655 -33.10 29.94 17.79
CA ASP A 655 -32.30 30.79 18.67
C ASP A 655 -30.79 30.61 18.43
N LYS A 656 -30.00 31.48 19.06
CA LYS A 656 -28.54 31.48 18.94
C LYS A 656 -27.92 30.16 19.41
N ALA A 657 -28.41 29.59 20.52
CA ALA A 657 -27.81 28.41 21.13
C ALA A 657 -28.02 27.17 20.25
N THR A 658 -29.25 26.96 19.80
CA THR A 658 -29.63 25.88 18.87
C THR A 658 -28.93 26.01 17.51
N LEU A 659 -28.69 27.24 17.02
CA LEU A 659 -27.94 27.46 15.79
C LEU A 659 -26.44 27.12 15.94
N VAL A 660 -25.82 27.46 17.07
CA VAL A 660 -24.42 27.10 17.37
C VAL A 660 -24.26 25.59 17.51
N GLU A 661 -25.24 24.91 18.13
CA GLU A 661 -25.27 23.45 18.23
C GLU A 661 -25.43 22.80 16.86
N ALA A 662 -26.35 23.30 16.04
CA ALA A 662 -26.60 22.78 14.69
C ALA A 662 -25.35 22.89 13.80
N PHE A 663 -24.66 24.04 13.80
CA PHE A 663 -23.37 24.17 13.11
C PHE A 663 -22.27 23.28 13.69
N GLY A 664 -22.31 22.99 15.00
CA GLY A 664 -21.38 22.05 15.62
C GLY A 664 -21.56 20.62 15.11
N LYS A 665 -22.81 20.17 15.03
CA LYS A 665 -23.16 18.86 14.45
C LYS A 665 -22.80 18.79 12.96
N ALA A 666 -23.11 19.85 12.20
CA ALA A 666 -22.74 19.94 10.79
C ALA A 666 -21.22 19.92 10.56
N LEU A 667 -20.45 20.60 11.41
CA LEU A 667 -18.99 20.60 11.34
C LEU A 667 -18.41 19.20 11.58
N THR A 668 -18.91 18.47 12.57
CA THR A 668 -18.49 17.10 12.85
C THR A 668 -18.78 16.19 11.66
N CYS A 669 -19.98 16.27 11.10
CA CYS A 669 -20.38 15.49 9.93
C CYS A 669 -19.50 15.81 8.70
N ARG A 670 -19.23 17.09 8.41
CA ARG A 670 -18.35 17.51 7.31
C ARG A 670 -16.92 17.01 7.49
N LYS A 671 -16.40 17.00 8.72
CA LYS A 671 -15.06 16.44 9.00
C LYS A 671 -15.00 14.94 8.74
N GLN A 672 -16.03 14.19 9.12
CA GLN A 672 -16.11 12.75 8.86
C GLN A 672 -16.16 12.46 7.35
N GLU A 673 -16.99 13.18 6.59
CA GLU A 673 -17.08 13.08 5.13
C GLU A 673 -15.74 13.42 4.44
N THR A 674 -15.08 14.49 4.89
CA THR A 674 -13.79 14.91 4.33
C THR A 674 -12.68 13.90 4.66
N ALA A 675 -12.71 13.31 5.85
CA ALA A 675 -11.76 12.28 6.26
C ALA A 675 -11.91 11.01 5.42
N PHE A 676 -13.15 10.55 5.22
CA PHE A 676 -13.44 9.40 4.36
C PHE A 676 -13.04 9.64 2.89
N THR A 677 -13.43 10.79 2.34
CA THR A 677 -13.16 11.14 0.93
C THR A 677 -11.67 11.23 0.62
N ASN A 678 -10.85 11.63 1.61
CA ASN A 678 -9.41 11.80 1.45
C ASN A 678 -8.59 10.71 2.16
N ASP A 679 -9.20 9.57 2.51
CA ASP A 679 -8.48 8.51 3.22
C ASP A 679 -7.37 7.91 2.34
N PRO A 680 -6.08 8.06 2.72
CA PRO A 680 -4.97 7.55 1.93
C PRO A 680 -5.00 6.02 1.78
N ALA A 681 -5.63 5.28 2.71
CA ALA A 681 -5.75 3.83 2.64
C ALA A 681 -6.73 3.42 1.53
N HIS A 682 -7.90 4.05 1.46
CA HIS A 682 -8.89 3.79 0.41
C HIS A 682 -8.36 4.20 -0.96
N ILE A 683 -7.71 5.35 -1.07
CA ILE A 683 -7.09 5.83 -2.31
C ILE A 683 -5.99 4.87 -2.79
N ARG A 684 -5.21 4.29 -1.86
CA ARG A 684 -4.13 3.34 -2.20
C ARG A 684 -4.68 1.98 -2.64
N GLN A 685 -5.70 1.45 -1.97
CA GLN A 685 -6.24 0.10 -2.22
C GLN A 685 -7.20 0.05 -3.41
N LEU A 686 -8.02 1.09 -3.60
CA LEU A 686 -9.04 1.13 -4.65
C LEU A 686 -8.62 2.00 -5.85
N HIS A 687 -7.42 2.60 -5.79
CA HIS A 687 -6.83 3.41 -6.86
C HIS A 687 -7.81 4.45 -7.45
N SER A 688 -7.86 4.55 -8.77
CA SER A 688 -8.73 5.49 -9.50
C SER A 688 -10.21 5.17 -9.41
N ALA A 689 -10.58 4.02 -8.85
CA ALA A 689 -11.99 3.64 -8.71
C ALA A 689 -12.66 4.29 -7.50
N PHE A 690 -11.89 4.78 -6.53
CA PHE A 690 -12.42 5.50 -5.37
C PHE A 690 -12.63 6.99 -5.69
N GLN A 691 -13.88 7.42 -5.66
CA GLN A 691 -14.32 8.80 -5.89
C GLN A 691 -14.99 9.39 -4.64
N GLY A 692 -14.55 8.95 -3.45
CA GLY A 692 -15.14 9.37 -2.18
C GLY A 692 -16.58 8.91 -2.02
N MET A 693 -17.47 9.81 -1.61
CA MET A 693 -18.89 9.50 -1.37
C MET A 693 -19.65 9.04 -2.62
N ASP A 694 -19.21 9.44 -3.82
CA ASP A 694 -19.85 9.13 -5.10
C ASP A 694 -19.38 7.81 -5.73
N THR A 695 -18.54 7.05 -5.02
CA THR A 695 -18.00 5.77 -5.49
C THR A 695 -19.11 4.73 -5.71
N ASP A 696 -19.10 4.04 -6.87
CA ASP A 696 -19.96 2.88 -7.17
C ASP A 696 -19.47 1.62 -6.44
N PHE A 697 -19.75 1.55 -5.14
CA PHE A 697 -19.31 0.43 -4.30
C PHE A 697 -19.93 -0.91 -4.70
N ASP A 698 -21.16 -0.93 -5.23
CA ASP A 698 -21.81 -2.16 -5.66
C ASP A 698 -21.14 -2.73 -6.91
N GLY A 699 -20.82 -1.86 -7.88
CA GLY A 699 -20.03 -2.23 -9.05
C GLY A 699 -18.61 -2.69 -8.69
N LEU A 700 -17.97 -2.03 -7.72
CA LEU A 700 -16.65 -2.42 -7.22
C LEU A 700 -16.67 -3.75 -6.48
N LEU A 701 -17.64 -3.97 -5.60
CA LEU A 701 -17.76 -5.23 -4.87
C LEU A 701 -17.97 -6.40 -5.83
N ALA A 702 -18.81 -6.21 -6.85
CA ALA A 702 -19.03 -7.19 -7.89
C ALA A 702 -17.73 -7.51 -8.67
N ALA A 703 -16.94 -6.49 -9.02
CA ALA A 703 -15.65 -6.68 -9.70
C ALA A 703 -14.59 -7.35 -8.81
N ALA A 704 -14.52 -7.01 -7.53
CA ALA A 704 -13.62 -7.65 -6.56
C ALA A 704 -13.95 -9.15 -6.41
N THR A 705 -15.24 -9.47 -6.31
CA THR A 705 -15.75 -10.85 -6.18
C THR A 705 -15.42 -11.70 -7.42
N VAL A 706 -15.49 -11.12 -8.61
CA VAL A 706 -15.06 -11.77 -9.86
C VAL A 706 -13.56 -12.04 -9.85
N GLY A 707 -12.75 -11.11 -9.35
CA GLY A 707 -11.31 -11.30 -9.14
C GLY A 707 -11.01 -12.48 -8.21
N ASP A 708 -11.74 -12.60 -7.10
CA ASP A 708 -11.64 -13.73 -6.17
C ASP A 708 -12.01 -15.06 -6.84
N ALA A 709 -13.10 -15.09 -7.61
CA ALA A 709 -13.53 -16.28 -8.33
C ALA A 709 -12.48 -16.74 -9.38
N ILE A 710 -11.89 -15.79 -10.11
CA ILE A 710 -10.81 -16.07 -11.07
C ILE A 710 -9.58 -16.64 -10.34
N ARG A 711 -9.17 -16.04 -9.22
CA ARG A 711 -8.04 -16.54 -8.43
C ARG A 711 -8.28 -17.92 -7.83
N ALA A 712 -9.50 -18.20 -7.39
CA ALA A 712 -9.88 -19.49 -6.85
C ALA A 712 -9.87 -20.59 -7.93
N ALA A 713 -10.39 -20.28 -9.13
CA ALA A 713 -10.47 -21.24 -10.23
C ALA A 713 -9.13 -21.45 -10.98
N PHE A 714 -8.31 -20.41 -11.06
CA PHE A 714 -7.04 -20.40 -11.78
C PHE A 714 -5.90 -19.99 -10.84
N GLY A 715 -5.79 -20.62 -9.67
CA GLY A 715 -4.63 -20.44 -8.78
C GLY A 715 -3.38 -21.14 -9.33
N GLY A 716 -2.19 -20.72 -8.88
CA GLY A 716 -0.91 -21.37 -9.23
C GLY A 716 -0.05 -20.63 -10.28
N PHE A 717 1.15 -21.15 -10.52
CA PHE A 717 2.17 -20.57 -11.43
C PHE A 717 2.26 -21.32 -12.76
N GLU A 718 1.38 -22.31 -12.99
CA GLU A 718 1.33 -23.02 -14.26
C GLU A 718 1.05 -22.03 -15.40
N PRO A 719 1.79 -22.13 -16.54
CA PRO A 719 1.62 -21.21 -17.67
C PRO A 719 0.16 -21.07 -18.11
N GLU A 720 -0.62 -22.16 -18.11
CA GLU A 720 -2.02 -22.11 -18.53
C GLU A 720 -2.93 -21.37 -17.52
N ALA A 721 -2.62 -21.46 -16.22
CA ALA A 721 -3.35 -20.72 -15.19
C ALA A 721 -3.00 -19.22 -15.24
N VAL A 722 -1.73 -18.88 -15.45
CA VAL A 722 -1.26 -17.49 -15.62
C VAL A 722 -1.91 -16.87 -16.85
N TYR A 723 -1.90 -17.59 -17.99
CA TYR A 723 -2.50 -17.13 -19.23
C TYR A 723 -4.02 -16.94 -19.12
N ALA A 724 -4.73 -17.88 -18.48
CA ALA A 724 -6.17 -17.75 -18.23
C ALA A 724 -6.49 -16.50 -17.40
N ARG A 725 -5.70 -16.19 -16.36
CA ARG A 725 -5.86 -14.95 -15.56
C ARG A 725 -5.65 -13.70 -16.41
N GLN A 726 -4.61 -13.67 -17.26
CA GLN A 726 -4.36 -12.52 -18.15
C GLN A 726 -5.52 -12.28 -19.11
N VAL A 727 -6.06 -13.34 -19.72
CA VAL A 727 -7.19 -13.23 -20.64
C VAL A 727 -8.45 -12.77 -19.91
N LEU A 728 -8.76 -13.35 -18.75
CA LEU A 728 -9.97 -13.04 -18.00
C LEU A 728 -9.95 -11.66 -17.34
N LEU A 729 -8.77 -11.13 -17.01
CA LEU A 729 -8.62 -9.80 -16.42
C LEU A 729 -8.44 -8.71 -17.49
N GLY A 730 -7.73 -9.02 -18.58
CA GLY A 730 -7.28 -8.04 -19.57
C GLY A 730 -8.08 -7.96 -20.87
N ALA A 731 -9.00 -8.89 -21.16
CA ALA A 731 -9.73 -8.84 -22.43
C ALA A 731 -10.71 -7.64 -22.52
N GLU A 732 -10.94 -7.15 -23.74
CA GLU A 732 -11.88 -6.06 -24.00
C GLU A 732 -13.33 -6.48 -23.72
N ASN A 733 -14.16 -5.52 -23.29
CA ASN A 733 -15.56 -5.77 -22.92
C ASN A 733 -16.39 -6.45 -24.02
N GLY A 734 -16.07 -6.23 -25.31
CA GLY A 734 -16.74 -6.89 -26.44
C GLY A 734 -16.53 -8.40 -26.43
N ARG A 735 -15.30 -8.86 -26.18
CA ARG A 735 -14.95 -10.29 -26.11
C ARG A 735 -15.64 -10.99 -24.93
N PHE A 736 -15.94 -10.27 -23.85
CA PHE A 736 -16.70 -10.81 -22.72
C PHE A 736 -18.17 -11.05 -23.02
N ALA A 737 -18.80 -10.20 -23.83
CA ALA A 737 -20.18 -10.40 -24.25
C ALA A 737 -20.30 -11.69 -25.07
N ASP A 738 -19.39 -11.90 -26.03
CA ASP A 738 -19.37 -13.09 -26.88
C ASP A 738 -19.16 -14.38 -26.06
N ILE A 739 -18.24 -14.34 -25.09
CA ILE A 739 -17.99 -15.47 -24.18
C ILE A 739 -19.20 -15.74 -23.28
N ARG A 740 -19.84 -14.69 -22.76
CA ARG A 740 -21.02 -14.82 -21.89
C ARG A 740 -22.21 -15.40 -22.66
N ASP A 741 -22.37 -15.04 -23.92
CA ASP A 741 -23.43 -15.58 -24.77
C ASP A 741 -23.16 -17.05 -25.11
N ALA A 742 -21.90 -17.44 -25.35
CA ALA A 742 -21.50 -18.84 -25.48
C ALA A 742 -21.78 -19.65 -24.19
N ALA A 743 -21.53 -19.07 -23.01
CA ALA A 743 -21.79 -19.70 -21.71
C ALA A 743 -23.29 -19.85 -21.36
N ARG A 744 -24.18 -19.20 -22.13
CA ARG A 744 -25.64 -19.27 -21.98
C ARG A 744 -26.30 -20.17 -23.03
N GLY A 745 -25.53 -20.71 -23.98
CA GLY A 745 -26.01 -21.59 -25.03
C GLY A 745 -26.32 -23.01 -24.54
N ALA A 746 -27.16 -23.74 -25.29
CA ALA A 746 -27.57 -25.11 -24.97
C ALA A 746 -26.39 -26.12 -24.93
N ASP A 747 -25.29 -25.80 -25.60
CA ASP A 747 -24.09 -26.65 -25.66
C ASP A 747 -23.30 -26.62 -24.34
N PHE A 748 -23.43 -25.57 -23.52
CA PHE A 748 -22.69 -25.42 -22.26
C PHE A 748 -23.03 -26.52 -21.25
N ASP A 749 -24.31 -26.82 -21.04
CA ASP A 749 -24.76 -27.85 -20.10
C ASP A 749 -24.31 -29.25 -20.53
N THR A 750 -24.27 -29.48 -21.85
CA THR A 750 -23.83 -30.76 -22.44
C THR A 750 -22.32 -30.94 -22.26
N LEU A 751 -21.53 -29.88 -22.47
CA LEU A 751 -20.10 -29.87 -22.21
C LEU A 751 -19.77 -29.99 -20.71
N GLN A 752 -20.60 -29.44 -19.84
CA GLN A 752 -20.46 -29.57 -18.39
C GLN A 752 -20.68 -31.01 -17.91
N GLN A 753 -21.71 -31.69 -18.43
CA GLN A 753 -21.96 -33.11 -18.16
C GLN A 753 -20.82 -33.99 -18.66
N ALA A 754 -20.30 -33.69 -19.85
CA ALA A 754 -19.13 -34.36 -20.39
C ALA A 754 -17.88 -34.13 -19.53
N ALA A 755 -17.61 -32.90 -19.09
CA ALA A 755 -16.47 -32.61 -18.22
C ALA A 755 -16.55 -33.32 -16.86
N GLU A 756 -17.75 -33.48 -16.28
CA GLU A 756 -17.95 -34.23 -15.04
C GLU A 756 -17.68 -35.73 -15.23
N ALA A 757 -18.09 -36.30 -16.36
CA ALA A 757 -17.76 -37.68 -16.72
C ALA A 757 -16.24 -37.90 -16.90
N LEU A 758 -15.48 -36.83 -17.15
CA LEU A 758 -14.03 -36.83 -17.33
C LEU A 758 -13.24 -36.32 -16.12
N LYS A 759 -13.86 -36.16 -14.95
CA LYS A 759 -13.17 -35.58 -13.78
C LYS A 759 -11.91 -36.34 -13.37
N ASP A 760 -11.92 -37.66 -13.57
CA ASP A 760 -10.82 -38.58 -13.23
C ASP A 760 -9.78 -38.71 -14.36
N ALA A 761 -10.04 -38.14 -15.53
CA ALA A 761 -9.09 -38.14 -16.65
C ALA A 761 -7.92 -37.16 -16.40
N ALA A 762 -6.72 -37.57 -16.81
CA ALA A 762 -5.54 -36.73 -16.68
C ALA A 762 -5.71 -35.43 -17.49
N PRO A 763 -5.25 -34.27 -17.00
CA PRO A 763 -5.42 -32.98 -17.69
C PRO A 763 -4.86 -32.96 -19.12
N ALA A 764 -3.81 -33.74 -19.38
CA ALA A 764 -3.15 -33.84 -20.67
C ALA A 764 -3.85 -34.79 -21.66
N THR A 765 -4.86 -35.56 -21.24
CA THR A 765 -5.55 -36.52 -22.12
C THR A 765 -6.26 -35.80 -23.26
N PRO A 766 -5.93 -36.09 -24.53
CA PRO A 766 -6.66 -35.58 -25.69
C PRO A 766 -8.10 -36.10 -25.68
N LEU A 767 -9.09 -35.24 -25.95
CA LEU A 767 -10.49 -35.66 -25.97
C LEU A 767 -10.77 -36.72 -27.06
N ALA A 768 -9.98 -36.74 -28.14
CA ALA A 768 -10.07 -37.74 -29.21
C ALA A 768 -9.72 -39.17 -28.74
N ASP A 769 -8.71 -39.31 -27.87
CA ASP A 769 -8.24 -40.62 -27.39
C ASP A 769 -9.27 -41.33 -26.49
N ILE A 770 -10.18 -40.56 -25.91
CA ILE A 770 -11.26 -41.05 -25.03
C ILE A 770 -12.33 -41.80 -25.85
N SER A 771 -12.74 -41.23 -26.99
CA SER A 771 -13.69 -41.89 -27.92
C SER A 771 -13.11 -43.21 -28.44
N ASP A 772 -11.82 -43.22 -28.79
CA ASP A 772 -11.15 -44.41 -29.32
C ASP A 772 -11.00 -45.53 -28.28
N THR A 773 -10.75 -45.18 -27.02
CA THR A 773 -10.70 -46.15 -25.91
C THR A 773 -12.06 -46.83 -25.69
N MET A 774 -13.16 -46.05 -25.73
CA MET A 774 -14.52 -46.59 -25.56
C MET A 774 -14.95 -47.52 -26.70
N ARG A 775 -14.47 -47.26 -27.94
CA ARG A 775 -14.72 -48.14 -29.09
C ARG A 775 -13.96 -49.48 -28.97
N GLN A 776 -12.74 -49.47 -28.44
CA GLN A 776 -11.97 -50.71 -28.20
C GLN A 776 -12.66 -51.62 -27.18
N ASP A 777 -13.17 -51.05 -26.08
CA ASP A 777 -13.91 -51.81 -25.06
C ASP A 777 -15.23 -52.41 -25.58
N ALA A 778 -15.93 -51.69 -26.46
CA ALA A 778 -17.13 -52.19 -27.12
C ALA A 778 -16.82 -53.39 -28.04
N ALA A 779 -15.72 -53.34 -28.80
CA ALA A 779 -15.28 -54.42 -29.67
C ALA A 779 -14.89 -55.69 -28.88
N HIS A 780 -14.22 -55.53 -27.73
CA HIS A 780 -13.91 -56.65 -26.84
C HIS A 780 -15.16 -57.32 -26.27
N THR A 781 -16.17 -56.52 -25.91
CA THR A 781 -17.46 -57.01 -25.38
C THR A 781 -18.25 -57.79 -26.43
N ALA A 782 -18.25 -57.31 -27.68
CA ALA A 782 -18.90 -58.00 -28.81
C ALA A 782 -18.28 -59.38 -29.08
N GLY A 783 -16.94 -59.47 -29.06
CA GLY A 783 -16.22 -60.73 -29.27
C GLY A 783 -16.42 -61.77 -28.16
N PHE A 784 -16.82 -61.34 -26.96
CA PHE A 784 -17.21 -62.23 -25.86
C PHE A 784 -18.64 -62.76 -26.05
N ILE A 785 -19.60 -61.89 -26.40
CA ILE A 785 -21.01 -62.25 -26.61
C ILE A 785 -21.17 -63.22 -27.79
N GLN A 786 -20.44 -63.00 -28.89
CA GLN A 786 -20.48 -63.86 -30.07
C GLN A 786 -20.06 -65.31 -29.75
N ARG A 787 -18.99 -65.48 -28.96
CA ARG A 787 -18.50 -66.81 -28.55
C ARG A 787 -19.50 -67.55 -27.65
N VAL A 788 -20.25 -66.82 -26.81
CA VAL A 788 -21.33 -67.39 -25.98
C VAL A 788 -22.51 -67.86 -26.82
N GLN A 789 -22.84 -67.17 -27.91
CA GLN A 789 -23.94 -67.52 -28.82
C GLN A 789 -23.61 -68.70 -29.75
N GLU A 790 -22.36 -68.83 -30.21
CA GLU A 790 -21.88 -69.94 -31.07
C GLU A 790 -21.97 -71.32 -30.37
N ILE A 791 -21.94 -71.36 -29.05
CA ILE A 791 -22.09 -72.57 -28.22
C ILE A 791 -23.53 -73.13 -28.25
N GLY A 792 -24.49 -72.40 -28.82
CA GLY A 792 -25.84 -72.92 -29.09
C GLY A 792 -26.78 -72.92 -27.89
N LEU A 793 -26.46 -72.18 -26.83
CA LEU A 793 -27.41 -71.83 -25.78
C LEU A 793 -28.44 -70.86 -26.38
N ARG A 794 -29.55 -71.41 -26.90
CA ARG A 794 -30.76 -70.61 -27.13
C ARG A 794 -31.29 -70.11 -25.76
N PRO A 795 -31.94 -68.93 -25.73
CA PRO A 795 -32.09 -68.04 -24.57
C PRO A 795 -32.41 -68.68 -23.23
#